data_AF-A0A9P7VCC9-F1
#
_entry.id   AF-A0A9P7VCC9-F1
#
_cell.length_a   1.000
_cell.length_b   1.000
_cell.length_c   1.000
_cell.angle_alpha   90.00
_cell.angle_beta   90.00
_cell.angle_gamma   90.00
#
_symmetry.space_group_name_H-M   'P 1'
#
loop_
_entity.id
_entity.type
_entity.pdbx_description
1 polymer ?
#
loop_
_entity_poly.entity_id
_entity_poly.type
_entity_poly.pdbx_seq_one_letter_code
_entity_poly.pdbx_strand_id
1 'polypeptide(L)'
;MLGSGIFALAPGIYRDCGNSVFWFLASWLIAGIMSFCGMYVYLELGSIIPRSGGNKVFLEYIYKSPKLLATVSFLVFSVIFGFSISNVLIFGEYFLHSIGLSTPTDTQIKVCGLIFLYIVAAFHGVSIHLGVKVQNFLGALKVGMLVFFILAGSYSILQPDKQELHWRVNPIGGPMSVTSFTSATIRATYAFSGWNTVHNVTNEIKNPNRTFKIAGPTSLILTTVSYVLINLAYLLSIPEKEFLESGTLVGARYFQTLFGEGWGQKILVFSVALSTGGNIFVVLYTLARTIQEVFRDGYLPFGSIMGSNKPFGAPLPAIVLSCTFSTIVMILFAGGNFYEYIIALESYPQQIFTFLVALGVFILRKRDPQFRAPIRSTMIGTGLFMLICVYLSVSPLFGNSNPPGTESWISYPILSLSILGWCTFYWFSMFVIGPKLGNYKLEKKKVTLEDGMVIQKWEKISIDIKMLPLEYLIRLDNEFTLFLRQHSFTANLISTTVSEIITKFLFICLVGLILYETVYWLGIKIGIWEYHASDIFKEIPVHCAHVYCRVNVIRSKDLTKLNEYYQLKHSSNAFTTWTRETKLLLEIFVLPKFVKYHFEFSPQDFEMNKEPEWGSTVSHLRQKIITLFNDLDVYKQLRQQQPQKLTSEAVLVYDPKYLEVKSDSDDEYLSKVGIETGSVIDTVIQI
;
A
#
# COMPACT_ATOMS: atom_id res chain seq x y z
N MET A 1 8.84 14.13 18.05
CA MET A 1 9.66 15.14 17.35
C MET A 1 11.14 14.92 17.65
N LEU A 2 11.65 15.39 18.79
CA LEU A 2 13.03 15.13 19.19
C LEU A 2 13.24 13.65 19.55
N GLY A 3 13.83 12.90 18.61
CA GLY A 3 14.12 11.47 18.72
C GLY A 3 15.51 11.12 18.22
N SER A 4 15.72 9.85 17.85
CA SER A 4 17.02 9.35 17.36
C SER A 4 17.41 9.90 15.98
N GLY A 5 16.45 10.39 15.18
CA GLY A 5 16.69 10.78 13.77
C GLY A 5 17.79 11.83 13.58
N ILE A 6 17.87 12.85 14.45
CA ILE A 6 18.91 13.90 14.36
C ILE A 6 20.32 13.38 14.66
N PHE A 7 20.42 12.27 15.39
CA PHE A 7 21.70 11.66 15.77
C PHE A 7 22.18 10.58 14.79
N ALA A 8 21.33 10.16 13.85
CA ALA A 8 21.59 8.99 13.00
C ALA A 8 21.46 9.25 11.49
N LEU A 9 20.61 10.19 11.06
CA LEU A 9 20.27 10.34 9.63
C LEU A 9 21.16 11.34 8.89
N ALA A 10 21.88 12.20 9.61
CA ALA A 10 22.61 13.32 9.02
C ALA A 10 23.64 12.91 7.93
N PRO A 11 24.49 11.89 8.10
CA PRO A 11 25.42 11.47 7.05
C PRO A 11 24.74 10.97 5.79
N GLY A 12 23.67 10.19 5.94
CA GLY A 12 22.88 9.68 4.82
C GLY A 12 22.19 10.80 4.02
N ILE A 13 21.63 11.79 4.71
CA ILE A 13 21.00 12.97 4.08
C ILE A 13 22.04 13.82 3.35
N TYR A 14 23.23 14.02 3.92
CA TYR A 14 24.31 14.76 3.27
C TYR A 14 24.78 14.09 1.98
N ARG A 15 24.94 12.76 2.01
CA ARG A 15 25.28 11.95 0.82
C ARG A 15 24.22 12.06 -0.27
N ASP A 16 22.95 11.96 0.10
CA ASP A 16 21.83 12.11 -0.84
C ASP A 16 21.75 13.55 -1.42
N CYS A 17 22.27 14.53 -0.68
CA CYS A 17 22.46 15.91 -1.13
C CYS A 17 23.76 16.12 -1.93
N GLY A 18 24.29 15.07 -2.58
CA GLY A 18 25.46 15.19 -3.46
C GLY A 18 26.70 15.77 -2.78
N ASN A 19 26.84 15.54 -1.47
CA ASN A 19 27.88 16.12 -0.63
C ASN A 19 27.92 17.66 -0.70
N SER A 20 26.75 18.31 -0.74
CA SER A 20 26.61 19.76 -0.73
C SER A 20 26.09 20.25 0.62
N VAL A 21 26.88 21.09 1.29
CA VAL A 21 26.49 21.72 2.56
C VAL A 21 25.21 22.54 2.41
N PHE A 22 25.08 23.30 1.32
CA PHE A 22 23.91 24.15 1.07
C PHE A 22 22.63 23.31 0.99
N TRP A 23 22.61 22.30 0.11
CA TRP A 23 21.43 21.46 -0.09
C TRP A 23 21.13 20.59 1.13
N PHE A 24 22.16 20.13 1.84
CA PHE A 24 22.00 19.42 3.10
C PHE A 24 21.26 20.27 4.14
N LEU A 25 21.71 21.50 4.43
CA LEU A 25 21.01 22.39 5.36
C LEU A 25 19.64 22.82 4.85
N ALA A 26 19.49 23.06 3.54
CA ALA A 26 18.21 23.39 2.90
C ALA A 26 17.19 22.26 3.08
N SER A 27 17.60 21.00 2.98
CA SER A 27 16.71 19.84 3.16
C SER A 27 16.10 19.80 4.57
N TRP A 28 16.86 20.14 5.61
CA TRP A 28 16.38 20.23 6.98
C TRP A 28 15.40 21.39 7.18
N LEU A 29 15.66 22.54 6.57
CA LEU A 29 14.77 23.69 6.62
C LEU A 29 13.44 23.40 5.91
N ILE A 30 13.51 22.82 4.71
CA ILE A 30 12.34 22.41 3.93
C ILE A 30 11.51 21.38 4.71
N ALA A 31 12.15 20.36 5.29
CA ALA A 31 11.49 19.37 6.14
C ALA A 31 10.79 20.00 7.36
N GLY A 32 11.40 21.02 7.97
CA GLY A 32 10.79 21.83 9.02
C GLY A 32 9.52 22.54 8.55
N ILE A 33 9.57 23.24 7.42
CA ILE A 33 8.42 23.94 6.81
C ILE A 33 7.30 22.96 6.45
N MET A 34 7.65 21.81 5.88
CA MET A 34 6.69 20.74 5.56
C MET A 34 6.00 20.22 6.84
N SER A 35 6.77 20.03 7.91
CA SER A 35 6.24 19.63 9.22
C SER A 35 5.33 20.70 9.83
N PHE A 36 5.60 21.99 9.60
CA PHE A 36 4.71 23.08 10.03
C PHE A 36 3.36 22.99 9.33
N CYS A 37 3.38 22.76 8.02
CA CYS A 37 2.16 22.61 7.23
C CYS A 37 1.30 21.46 7.78
N GLY A 38 1.90 20.28 7.99
CA GLY A 38 1.20 19.14 8.58
C GLY A 38 0.70 19.38 10.00
N MET A 39 1.51 20.00 10.85
CA MET A 39 1.13 20.33 12.22
C MET A 39 -0.09 21.25 12.24
N TYR A 40 -0.12 22.32 11.45
CA TYR A 40 -1.27 23.24 11.44
C TYR A 40 -2.56 22.59 10.95
N VAL A 41 -2.49 21.62 10.03
CA VAL A 41 -3.65 20.80 9.64
C VAL A 41 -4.24 20.07 10.84
N TYR A 42 -3.39 19.43 11.64
CA TYR A 42 -3.81 18.71 12.84
C TYR A 42 -4.25 19.66 13.96
N LEU A 43 -3.57 20.79 14.16
CA LEU A 43 -3.96 21.78 15.17
C LEU A 43 -5.33 22.39 14.88
N GLU A 44 -5.68 22.59 13.60
CA GLU A 44 -7.02 23.03 13.22
C GLU A 44 -8.07 22.03 13.68
N LEU A 45 -7.93 20.75 13.29
CA LEU A 45 -8.86 19.70 13.70
C LEU A 45 -8.88 19.46 15.21
N GLY A 46 -7.71 19.46 15.85
CA GLY A 46 -7.55 19.34 17.30
C GLY A 46 -8.18 20.50 18.07
N SER A 47 -8.23 21.70 17.48
CA SER A 47 -8.90 22.85 18.10
C SER A 47 -10.41 22.83 17.96
N ILE A 48 -10.94 22.14 16.94
CA ILE A 48 -12.37 21.92 16.73
C ILE A 48 -12.85 20.78 17.63
N ILE A 49 -12.05 19.73 17.76
CA ILE A 49 -12.41 18.50 18.46
C ILE A 49 -11.34 18.18 19.51
N PRO A 50 -11.35 18.87 20.67
CA PRO A 50 -10.34 18.69 21.70
C PRO A 50 -10.62 17.40 22.51
N ARG A 51 -10.50 16.25 21.86
CA ARG A 51 -10.73 14.91 22.43
C ARG A 51 -9.56 13.97 22.16
N SER A 52 -9.27 13.09 23.10
CA SER A 52 -8.27 12.01 22.93
C SER A 52 -8.68 11.05 21.81
N GLY A 53 -7.67 10.49 21.12
CA GLY A 53 -7.83 9.52 20.03
C GLY A 53 -7.29 9.97 18.66
N GLY A 54 -6.87 11.24 18.52
CA GLY A 54 -6.17 11.74 17.33
C GLY A 54 -6.87 11.42 16.01
N ASN A 55 -6.17 10.73 15.09
CA ASN A 55 -6.67 10.38 13.76
C ASN A 55 -8.02 9.67 13.79
N LYS A 56 -8.25 8.81 14.78
CA LYS A 56 -9.55 8.17 14.99
C LYS A 56 -10.69 9.20 15.01
N VAL A 57 -10.55 10.17 15.91
CA VAL A 57 -11.59 11.15 16.20
C VAL A 57 -11.78 12.09 15.01
N PHE A 58 -10.67 12.46 14.38
CA PHE A 58 -10.70 13.31 13.19
C PHE A 58 -11.40 12.62 12.04
N LEU A 59 -11.02 11.37 11.71
CA LEU A 59 -11.62 10.63 10.61
C LEU A 59 -13.11 10.36 10.82
N GLU A 60 -13.53 10.02 12.05
CA GLU A 60 -14.95 9.83 12.39
C GLU A 60 -15.77 11.12 12.21
N TYR A 61 -15.21 12.28 12.55
CA TYR A 61 -15.88 13.57 12.41
C TYR A 61 -15.95 14.05 10.95
N ILE A 62 -14.86 13.86 10.19
CA ILE A 62 -14.73 14.27 8.80
C ILE A 62 -15.64 13.41 7.90
N TYR A 63 -15.48 12.09 7.95
CA TYR A 63 -16.05 11.14 6.99
C TYR A 63 -17.34 10.52 7.51
N LYS A 64 -18.47 11.10 7.10
CA LYS A 64 -19.81 10.63 7.50
C LYS A 64 -20.38 9.52 6.60
N SER A 65 -19.88 9.38 5.37
CA SER A 65 -20.35 8.41 4.38
C SER A 65 -19.17 7.84 3.58
N PRO A 66 -19.00 6.51 3.49
CA PRO A 66 -19.68 5.48 4.27
C PRO A 66 -19.40 5.61 5.77
N LYS A 67 -20.46 5.49 6.59
CA LYS A 67 -20.38 5.74 8.04
C LYS A 67 -19.37 4.80 8.70
N LEU A 68 -18.43 5.38 9.45
CA LEU A 68 -17.39 4.68 10.23
C LEU A 68 -16.30 3.97 9.42
N LEU A 69 -16.33 3.97 8.08
CA LEU A 69 -15.32 3.26 7.28
C LEU A 69 -13.90 3.74 7.59
N ALA A 70 -13.62 5.03 7.41
CA ALA A 70 -12.28 5.58 7.59
C ALA A 70 -11.77 5.38 9.03
N THR A 71 -12.64 5.58 10.04
CA THR A 71 -12.24 5.41 11.43
C THR A 71 -12.02 3.94 11.79
N VAL A 72 -12.88 3.01 11.38
CA VAL A 72 -12.72 1.59 11.73
C VAL A 72 -11.49 1.01 11.03
N SER A 73 -11.26 1.34 9.75
CA SER A 73 -10.05 0.92 9.04
C SER A 73 -8.79 1.44 9.74
N PHE A 74 -8.76 2.70 10.17
CA PHE A 74 -7.64 3.27 10.95
C PHE A 74 -7.46 2.55 12.28
N LEU A 75 -8.55 2.23 12.98
CA LEU A 75 -8.49 1.65 14.31
C LEU A 75 -7.98 0.21 14.30
N VAL A 76 -8.50 -0.62 13.40
CA VAL A 76 -8.01 -2.00 13.23
C VAL A 76 -6.54 -1.99 12.84
N PHE A 77 -6.15 -1.12 11.91
CA PHE A 77 -4.75 -0.90 11.55
C PHE A 77 -3.89 -0.50 12.77
N SER A 78 -4.34 0.46 13.57
CA SER A 78 -3.61 0.96 14.75
C SER A 78 -3.43 -0.09 15.83
N VAL A 79 -4.35 -1.06 15.95
CA VAL A 79 -4.21 -2.19 16.87
C VAL A 79 -3.22 -3.22 16.33
N ILE A 80 -3.29 -3.57 15.04
CA ILE A 80 -2.36 -4.53 14.40
C ILE A 80 -0.91 -4.03 14.51
N PHE A 81 -0.69 -2.74 14.25
CA PHE A 81 0.61 -2.08 14.35
C PHE A 81 0.84 -1.43 15.72
N GLY A 82 0.14 -1.90 16.74
CA GLY A 82 0.20 -1.36 18.09
C GLY A 82 1.46 -1.76 18.86
N PHE A 83 2.64 -1.74 18.24
CA PHE A 83 3.91 -2.10 18.84
C PHE A 83 4.94 -0.95 18.75
N SER A 84 6.03 -1.04 19.52
CA SER A 84 7.16 -0.12 19.44
C SER A 84 8.47 -0.89 19.35
N ILE A 85 9.00 -1.06 18.14
CA ILE A 85 10.21 -1.87 17.92
C ILE A 85 11.45 -0.99 17.78
N SER A 86 11.38 0.04 16.93
CA SER A 86 12.54 0.88 16.60
C SER A 86 13.19 1.51 17.85
N ASN A 87 12.42 2.19 18.69
CA ASN A 87 12.96 2.85 19.88
C ASN A 87 13.52 1.85 20.90
N VAL A 88 12.91 0.66 21.00
CA VAL A 88 13.30 -0.40 21.93
C VAL A 88 14.66 -0.99 21.55
N LEU A 89 14.88 -1.24 20.26
CA LEU A 89 16.17 -1.71 19.73
C LEU A 89 17.27 -0.66 19.88
N ILE A 90 17.00 0.59 19.45
CA ILE A 90 18.00 1.66 19.53
C ILE A 90 18.35 1.95 21.00
N PHE A 91 17.38 1.89 21.91
CA PHE A 91 17.67 1.97 23.35
C PHE A 91 18.61 0.85 23.80
N GLY A 92 18.29 -0.41 23.48
CA GLY A 92 19.09 -1.56 23.88
C GLY A 92 20.53 -1.48 23.36
N GLU A 93 20.72 -1.14 22.09
CA GLU A 93 22.02 -1.02 21.46
C GLU A 93 22.86 0.09 22.12
N TYR A 94 22.34 1.31 22.19
CA TYR A 94 23.06 2.44 22.79
C TYR A 94 23.31 2.23 24.29
N PHE A 95 22.36 1.67 25.03
CA PHE A 95 22.56 1.41 26.45
C PHE A 95 23.70 0.40 26.67
N LEU A 96 23.73 -0.69 25.92
CA LEU A 96 24.79 -1.71 26.01
C LEU A 96 26.16 -1.15 25.62
N HIS A 97 26.25 -0.34 24.57
CA HIS A 97 27.49 0.36 24.24
C HIS A 97 27.94 1.32 25.35
N SER A 98 27.00 2.01 26.01
CA SER A 98 27.33 2.97 27.08
C SER A 98 27.97 2.32 28.30
N ILE A 99 27.60 1.07 28.61
CA ILE A 99 28.18 0.29 29.70
C ILE A 99 29.47 -0.45 29.31
N GLY A 100 29.95 -0.24 28.07
CA GLY A 100 31.23 -0.76 27.58
C GLY A 100 31.15 -2.07 26.80
N LEU A 101 29.95 -2.52 26.40
CA LEU A 101 29.79 -3.67 25.52
C LEU A 101 29.90 -3.22 24.06
N SER A 102 31.08 -3.38 23.46
CA SER A 102 31.40 -2.84 22.13
C SER A 102 30.72 -3.56 20.97
N THR A 103 30.32 -4.82 21.12
CA THR A 103 29.69 -5.63 20.06
C THR A 103 28.54 -6.45 20.66
N PRO A 104 27.43 -5.81 21.05
CA PRO A 104 26.29 -6.52 21.61
C PRO A 104 25.64 -7.41 20.55
N THR A 105 25.23 -8.62 20.93
CA THR A 105 24.50 -9.52 20.03
C THR A 105 23.05 -9.04 19.85
N ASP A 106 22.42 -9.42 18.74
CA ASP A 106 21.00 -9.10 18.46
C ASP A 106 20.08 -9.48 19.63
N THR A 107 20.31 -10.65 20.23
CA THR A 107 19.56 -11.11 21.42
C THR A 107 19.79 -10.21 22.64
N GLN A 108 21.03 -9.77 22.91
CA GLN A 108 21.33 -8.87 24.02
C GLN A 108 20.62 -7.52 23.85
N ILE A 109 20.64 -6.96 22.63
CA ILE A 109 19.95 -5.72 22.28
C ILE A 109 18.45 -5.85 22.54
N LYS A 110 17.82 -6.92 22.03
CA LYS A 110 16.39 -7.18 22.21
C LYS A 110 16.00 -7.32 23.67
N VAL A 111 16.74 -8.15 24.42
CA VAL A 111 16.45 -8.40 25.84
C VAL A 111 16.59 -7.11 26.64
N CYS A 112 17.68 -6.35 26.43
CA CYS A 112 17.88 -5.06 27.11
C CYS A 112 16.76 -4.07 26.82
N GLY A 113 16.40 -3.91 25.53
CA GLY A 113 15.31 -3.06 25.11
C GLY A 113 13.96 -3.47 25.71
N LEU A 114 13.62 -4.76 25.64
CA LEU A 114 12.36 -5.28 26.17
C LEU A 114 12.26 -5.12 27.68
N ILE A 115 13.34 -5.37 28.44
CA ILE A 115 13.38 -5.11 29.88
C ILE A 115 13.02 -3.64 30.14
N PHE A 116 13.63 -2.71 29.41
CA PHE A 116 13.32 -1.30 29.57
C PHE A 116 11.88 -0.96 29.16
N LEU A 117 11.36 -1.54 28.07
CA LEU A 117 9.95 -1.39 27.68
C LEU A 117 8.99 -1.81 28.81
N TYR A 118 9.25 -2.93 29.49
CA TYR A 118 8.43 -3.38 30.61
C TYR A 118 8.60 -2.50 31.86
N ILE A 119 9.77 -1.90 32.08
CA ILE A 119 9.94 -0.87 33.13
C ILE A 119 9.05 0.34 32.83
N VAL A 120 9.07 0.84 31.58
CA VAL A 120 8.19 1.93 31.15
C VAL A 120 6.71 1.56 31.29
N ALA A 121 6.35 0.32 30.93
CA ALA A 121 5.01 -0.21 31.10
C ALA A 121 4.58 -0.22 32.57
N ALA A 122 5.49 -0.56 33.49
CA ALA A 122 5.21 -0.50 34.93
C ALA A 122 4.98 0.93 35.41
N PHE A 123 5.79 1.90 34.96
CA PHE A 123 5.57 3.31 35.29
C PHE A 123 4.19 3.80 34.86
N HIS A 124 3.83 3.64 33.58
CA HIS A 124 2.53 4.09 33.08
C HIS A 124 1.36 3.24 33.56
N GLY A 125 1.58 1.94 33.79
CA GLY A 125 0.57 0.98 34.20
C GLY A 125 0.18 1.06 35.68
N VAL A 126 1.12 1.42 36.56
CA VAL A 126 0.85 1.66 38.00
C VAL A 126 0.39 3.09 38.24
N SER A 127 0.96 4.07 37.54
CA SER A 127 0.53 5.46 37.69
C SER A 127 0.86 6.29 36.46
N ILE A 128 -0.17 6.66 35.69
CA ILE A 128 -0.01 7.58 34.55
C ILE A 128 0.69 8.87 34.99
N HIS A 129 0.32 9.43 36.15
CA HIS A 129 0.91 10.67 36.64
C HIS A 129 2.40 10.55 36.89
N LEU A 130 2.86 9.42 37.44
CA LEU A 130 4.29 9.17 37.63
C LEU A 130 5.00 9.02 36.29
N GLY A 131 4.44 8.22 35.37
CA GLY A 131 4.98 8.08 34.01
C GLY A 131 5.08 9.41 33.27
N VAL A 132 4.06 10.27 33.39
CA VAL A 132 4.06 11.62 32.80
C VAL A 132 5.10 12.53 33.45
N LYS A 133 5.33 12.45 34.76
CA LYS A 133 6.41 13.21 35.42
C LYS A 133 7.79 12.78 34.92
N VAL A 134 8.03 11.46 34.84
CA VAL A 134 9.30 10.91 34.35
C VAL A 134 9.53 11.30 32.88
N GLN A 135 8.52 11.14 32.01
CA GLN A 135 8.67 11.50 30.60
C GLN A 135 8.91 13.01 30.42
N ASN A 136 8.28 13.87 31.24
CA ASN A 136 8.49 15.32 31.18
C ASN A 136 9.90 15.69 31.63
N PHE A 137 10.41 15.05 32.68
CA PHE A 137 11.80 15.22 33.12
C PHE A 137 12.79 14.79 32.03
N LEU A 138 12.59 13.59 31.44
CA LEU A 138 13.42 13.12 30.33
C LEU A 138 13.31 14.04 29.10
N GLY A 139 12.12 14.59 28.83
CA GLY A 139 11.89 15.60 27.79
C GLY A 139 12.69 16.88 28.03
N ALA A 140 12.67 17.42 29.25
CA ALA A 140 13.45 18.60 29.62
C ALA A 140 14.96 18.33 29.51
N LEU A 141 15.41 17.16 29.97
CA LEU A 141 16.80 16.73 29.87
C LEU A 141 17.27 16.63 28.41
N LYS A 142 16.43 16.09 27.50
CA LYS A 142 16.73 16.07 26.06
C LYS A 142 16.91 17.46 25.46
N VAL A 143 16.05 18.42 25.84
CA VAL A 143 16.20 19.81 25.38
C VAL A 143 17.48 20.42 25.93
N GLY A 144 17.81 20.16 27.20
CA GLY A 144 19.09 20.58 27.80
C GLY A 144 20.29 19.99 27.07
N MET A 145 20.23 18.72 26.68
CA MET A 145 21.26 18.08 25.86
C MET A 145 21.42 18.76 24.51
N LEU A 146 20.33 19.12 23.81
CA LEU A 146 20.43 19.85 22.54
C LEU A 146 21.18 21.17 22.69
N VAL A 147 20.87 21.93 23.75
CA VAL A 147 21.57 23.18 24.06
C VAL A 147 23.05 22.91 24.30
N PHE A 148 23.39 21.88 25.09
CA PHE A 148 24.76 21.47 25.32
C PHE A 148 25.49 21.10 24.02
N PHE A 149 24.86 20.32 23.13
CA PHE A 149 25.44 19.96 21.82
C PHE A 149 25.83 21.21 21.00
N ILE A 150 24.92 22.19 20.93
CA ILE A 150 25.12 23.44 20.17
C ILE A 150 26.24 24.27 20.80
N LEU A 151 26.25 24.41 22.13
CA LEU A 151 27.29 25.17 22.85
C LEU A 151 28.67 24.51 22.73
N ALA A 152 28.75 23.19 22.83
CA ALA A 152 30.00 22.44 22.68
C ALA A 152 30.62 22.63 21.29
N GLY A 153 29.78 22.64 20.24
CA GLY A 153 30.23 22.89 18.86
C GLY A 153 30.67 24.33 18.67
N SER A 154 29.90 25.28 19.20
CA SER A 154 30.23 26.70 19.19
C SER A 154 31.58 26.97 19.86
N TYR A 155 31.85 26.32 21.00
CA TYR A 155 33.13 26.43 21.71
C TYR A 155 34.30 25.86 20.89
N SER A 156 34.10 24.73 20.18
CA SER A 156 35.13 24.14 19.34
C SER A 156 35.60 25.06 18.21
N ILE A 157 34.68 25.85 17.64
CA ILE A 157 34.96 26.80 16.56
C ILE A 157 35.80 27.99 17.05
N LEU A 158 35.65 28.36 18.33
CA LEU A 158 36.36 29.47 18.95
C LEU A 158 37.80 29.12 19.37
N GLN A 159 38.23 27.86 19.23
CA GLN A 159 39.62 27.45 19.49
C GLN A 159 40.49 27.68 18.24
N PRO A 160 41.45 28.63 18.27
CA PRO A 160 42.25 29.00 17.09
C PRO A 160 43.09 27.85 16.54
N ASP A 161 43.58 26.97 17.41
CA ASP A 161 44.53 25.90 17.07
C ASP A 161 43.89 24.68 16.37
N LYS A 162 42.56 24.64 16.26
CA LYS A 162 41.80 23.57 15.60
C LYS A 162 41.08 24.02 14.33
N GLN A 163 41.36 25.24 13.85
CA GLN A 163 40.72 25.80 12.65
C GLN A 163 41.32 25.25 11.36
N GLU A 164 41.12 23.97 11.09
CA GLU A 164 40.96 23.55 9.70
C GLU A 164 39.46 23.52 9.42
N LEU A 165 38.93 24.55 8.74
CA LEU A 165 37.59 24.49 8.16
C LEU A 165 37.60 23.39 7.09
N HIS A 166 37.33 22.15 7.51
CA HIS A 166 37.42 20.97 6.65
C HIS A 166 36.40 20.98 5.50
N TRP A 167 35.41 21.89 5.55
CA TRP A 167 34.28 21.94 4.64
C TRP A 167 34.31 23.23 3.83
N ARG A 168 34.57 23.10 2.53
CA ARG A 168 34.28 24.18 1.59
C ARG A 168 32.76 24.23 1.41
N VAL A 169 32.14 25.37 1.73
CA VAL A 169 30.75 25.65 1.35
C VAL A 169 30.73 25.77 -0.16
N ASN A 170 30.62 24.64 -0.85
CA ASN A 170 30.51 24.61 -2.31
C ASN A 170 29.06 24.97 -2.63
N PRO A 171 28.76 26.18 -3.17
CA PRO A 171 27.40 26.65 -3.33
C PRO A 171 26.60 25.78 -4.30
N ILE A 172 27.30 25.06 -5.17
CA ILE A 172 26.80 24.10 -6.14
C ILE A 172 27.69 22.87 -5.98
N GLY A 173 27.28 21.93 -5.12
CA GLY A 173 27.99 20.66 -4.93
C GLY A 173 27.91 19.74 -6.15
N GLY A 174 28.46 18.53 -6.04
CA GLY A 174 28.54 17.55 -7.12
C GLY A 174 27.17 17.20 -7.76
N PRO A 175 27.14 16.41 -8.85
CA PRO A 175 25.92 16.12 -9.59
C PRO A 175 24.86 15.50 -8.67
N MET A 176 23.83 16.30 -8.34
CA MET A 176 22.71 15.89 -7.52
C MET A 176 21.47 15.77 -8.39
N SER A 177 20.85 14.59 -8.38
CA SER A 177 19.57 14.41 -9.06
C SER A 177 18.43 14.96 -8.19
N VAL A 178 17.34 15.39 -8.84
CA VAL A 178 16.09 15.76 -8.15
C VAL A 178 15.62 14.62 -7.25
N THR A 179 15.76 13.38 -7.69
CA THR A 179 15.40 12.18 -6.93
C THR A 179 16.23 12.05 -5.65
N SER A 180 17.55 12.24 -5.72
CA SER A 180 18.44 12.17 -4.56
C SER A 180 18.12 13.26 -3.53
N PHE A 181 17.90 14.50 -3.98
CA PHE A 181 17.48 15.59 -3.09
C PHE A 181 16.12 15.33 -2.44
N THR A 182 15.19 14.74 -3.19
CA THR A 182 13.87 14.37 -2.68
C THR A 182 14.00 13.31 -1.60
N SER A 183 14.80 12.26 -1.81
CA SER A 183 15.12 11.25 -0.79
C SER A 183 15.72 11.87 0.48
N ALA A 184 16.66 12.81 0.33
CA ALA A 184 17.25 13.53 1.46
C ALA A 184 16.19 14.29 2.27
N THR A 185 15.29 15.00 1.57
CA THR A 185 14.21 15.77 2.20
C THR A 185 13.17 14.87 2.88
N ILE A 186 12.87 13.69 2.33
CA ILE A 186 12.00 12.70 2.99
C ILE A 186 12.65 12.19 4.27
N ARG A 187 13.93 11.82 4.24
CA ARG A 187 14.69 11.39 5.43
C ARG A 187 14.73 12.48 6.50
N ALA A 188 14.95 13.73 6.09
CA ALA A 188 14.88 14.88 7.00
C ALA A 188 13.46 15.05 7.59
N THR A 189 12.41 14.92 6.79
CA THR A 189 11.01 14.99 7.25
C THR A 189 10.69 13.89 8.27
N TYR A 190 11.23 12.68 8.08
CA TYR A 190 11.10 11.59 9.04
C TYR A 190 11.71 11.94 10.41
N ALA A 191 12.83 12.67 10.44
CA ALA A 191 13.44 13.12 11.70
C ALA A 191 12.56 14.12 12.49
N PHE A 192 11.61 14.79 11.84
CA PHE A 192 10.63 15.66 12.48
C PHE A 192 9.35 14.95 12.93
N SER A 193 9.21 13.64 12.68
CA SER A 193 7.99 12.89 12.94
C SER A 193 7.51 12.96 14.41
N GLY A 194 6.21 12.74 14.60
CA GLY A 194 5.56 12.69 15.91
C GLY A 194 5.02 14.03 16.43
N TRP A 195 4.88 15.06 15.58
CA TRP A 195 4.16 16.30 15.93
C TRP A 195 2.63 16.10 16.05
N ASN A 196 2.09 15.03 15.45
CA ASN A 196 0.67 14.70 15.45
C ASN A 196 0.22 13.92 16.70
N THR A 197 1.12 13.22 17.40
CA THR A 197 0.78 12.26 18.46
C THR A 197 0.14 12.90 19.69
N VAL A 198 0.36 14.21 19.91
CA VAL A 198 -0.25 14.96 21.02
C VAL A 198 -1.78 14.90 20.99
N HIS A 199 -2.38 14.75 19.81
CA HIS A 199 -3.83 14.66 19.64
C HIS A 199 -4.41 13.32 20.14
N ASN A 200 -3.58 12.31 20.37
CA ASN A 200 -4.01 11.04 20.96
C ASN A 200 -4.37 11.19 22.44
N VAL A 201 -3.84 12.22 23.11
CA VAL A 201 -3.95 12.43 24.57
C VAL A 201 -4.56 13.78 24.93
N THR A 202 -5.34 14.37 24.03
CA THR A 202 -5.89 15.72 24.18
C THR A 202 -6.68 15.95 25.47
N ASN A 203 -7.41 14.94 25.99
CA ASN A 203 -8.19 15.07 27.22
C ASN A 203 -7.31 15.29 28.47
N GLU A 204 -6.02 14.93 28.41
CA GLU A 204 -5.07 15.08 29.51
C GLU A 204 -4.30 16.40 29.43
N ILE A 205 -4.53 17.19 28.38
CA ILE A 205 -3.91 18.49 28.18
C ILE A 205 -4.75 19.56 28.86
N LYS A 206 -4.12 20.33 29.76
CA LYS A 206 -4.75 21.50 30.37
C LYS A 206 -4.97 22.58 29.29
N ASN A 207 -6.20 23.04 29.14
CA ASN A 207 -6.61 24.06 28.16
C ASN A 207 -6.09 23.78 26.73
N PRO A 208 -6.56 22.70 26.06
CA PRO A 208 -5.99 22.22 24.80
C PRO A 208 -5.81 23.32 23.75
N ASN A 209 -6.81 24.16 23.49
CA ASN A 209 -6.73 25.20 22.46
C ASN A 209 -5.62 26.23 22.71
N ARG A 210 -5.44 26.66 23.98
CA ARG A 210 -4.36 27.60 24.34
C ARG A 210 -3.00 26.91 24.21
N THR A 211 -2.90 25.67 24.70
CA THR A 211 -1.66 24.90 24.67
C THR A 211 -1.25 24.58 23.23
N PHE A 212 -2.17 24.14 22.38
CA PHE A 212 -1.97 23.92 20.95
C PHE A 212 -1.50 25.17 20.21
N LYS A 213 -2.11 26.32 20.48
CA LYS A 213 -1.76 27.59 19.84
C LYS A 213 -0.34 28.07 20.18
N ILE A 214 0.16 27.77 21.38
CA ILE A 214 1.45 28.28 21.87
C ILE A 214 2.52 27.19 21.78
N ALA A 215 2.33 26.07 22.50
CA ALA A 215 3.33 25.02 22.63
C ALA A 215 3.58 24.27 21.32
N GLY A 216 2.54 24.06 20.49
CA GLY A 216 2.68 23.38 19.19
C GLY A 216 3.71 24.07 18.29
N PRO A 217 3.42 25.29 17.78
CA PRO A 217 4.36 26.07 16.98
C PRO A 217 5.72 26.27 17.64
N THR A 218 5.76 26.63 18.93
CA THR A 218 7.03 26.87 19.65
C THR A 218 7.91 25.63 19.67
N SER A 219 7.33 24.44 19.88
CA SER A 219 8.10 23.18 19.91
C SER A 219 8.72 22.84 18.56
N LEU A 220 8.00 23.09 17.46
CA LEU A 220 8.50 22.82 16.12
C LEU A 220 9.54 23.86 15.69
N ILE A 221 9.35 25.16 16.01
CA ILE A 221 10.36 26.21 15.76
C ILE A 221 11.66 25.82 16.45
N LEU A 222 11.58 25.50 17.75
CA LEU A 222 12.74 25.10 18.54
C LEU A 222 13.43 23.87 17.93
N THR A 223 12.65 22.85 17.56
CA THR A 223 13.19 21.63 16.93
C THR A 223 13.90 21.94 15.61
N THR A 224 13.29 22.74 14.73
CA THR A 224 13.87 23.10 13.42
C THR A 224 15.17 23.88 13.60
N VAL A 225 15.18 24.89 14.46
CA VAL A 225 16.39 25.68 14.74
C VAL A 225 17.48 24.79 15.34
N SER A 226 17.16 23.97 16.33
CA SER A 226 18.13 23.06 16.94
C SER A 226 18.69 22.06 15.94
N TYR A 227 17.87 21.48 15.06
CA TYR A 227 18.34 20.53 14.05
C TYR A 227 19.29 21.18 13.05
N VAL A 228 18.97 22.39 12.58
CA VAL A 228 19.88 23.13 11.69
C VAL A 228 21.21 23.45 12.39
N LEU A 229 21.16 23.93 13.64
CA LEU A 229 22.35 24.28 14.41
C LEU A 229 23.23 23.06 14.75
N ILE A 230 22.63 21.91 15.07
CA ILE A 230 23.38 20.68 15.34
C ILE A 230 24.03 20.15 14.08
N ASN A 231 23.31 20.16 12.95
CA ASN A 231 23.91 19.77 11.68
C ASN A 231 25.07 20.69 11.32
N LEU A 232 24.93 22.01 11.52
CA LEU A 232 26.03 22.95 11.35
C LEU A 232 27.21 22.63 12.28
N ALA A 233 26.95 22.29 13.54
CA ALA A 233 28.00 21.88 14.48
C ALA A 233 28.72 20.60 14.03
N TYR A 234 28.01 19.60 13.48
CA TYR A 234 28.65 18.42 12.92
C TYR A 234 29.59 18.76 11.76
N LEU A 235 29.14 19.60 10.83
CA LEU A 235 29.95 20.03 9.69
C LEU A 235 31.18 20.82 10.15
N LEU A 236 31.09 21.58 11.24
CA LEU A 236 32.21 22.39 11.70
C LEU A 236 33.23 21.61 12.55
N SER A 237 32.80 20.51 13.18
CA SER A 237 33.65 19.75 14.10
C SER A 237 34.18 18.43 13.55
N ILE A 238 33.55 17.81 12.55
CA ILE A 238 33.95 16.48 12.04
C ILE A 238 34.47 16.62 10.61
N PRO A 239 35.64 16.05 10.26
CA PRO A 239 36.10 15.98 8.87
C PRO A 239 35.10 15.25 7.96
N GLU A 240 34.94 15.69 6.71
CA GLU A 240 33.91 15.18 5.78
C GLU A 240 33.89 13.66 5.62
N LYS A 241 35.08 13.05 5.43
CA LYS A 241 35.21 11.61 5.27
C LYS A 241 34.71 10.86 6.52
N GLU A 242 35.10 11.32 7.70
CA GLU A 242 34.68 10.70 8.97
C GLU A 242 33.20 10.91 9.25
N PHE A 243 32.66 12.07 8.87
CA PHE A 243 31.23 12.34 8.98
C PHE A 243 30.43 11.34 8.14
N LEU A 244 30.83 11.11 6.88
CA LEU A 244 30.19 10.13 6.01
C LEU A 244 30.32 8.68 6.53
N GLU A 245 31.49 8.31 7.07
CA GLU A 245 31.75 6.97 7.61
C GLU A 245 31.05 6.69 8.94
N SER A 246 30.74 7.74 9.72
CA SER A 246 30.13 7.60 11.06
C SER A 246 28.72 6.98 11.06
N GLY A 247 28.01 7.01 9.93
CA GLY A 247 26.70 6.39 9.77
C GLY A 247 25.70 6.81 10.86
N THR A 248 25.10 5.82 11.54
CA THR A 248 24.14 6.05 12.63
C THR A 248 24.78 6.56 13.92
N LEU A 249 26.11 6.59 14.01
CA LEU A 249 26.90 6.98 15.18
C LEU A 249 27.52 8.38 15.06
N VAL A 250 27.05 9.22 14.13
CA VAL A 250 27.58 10.59 13.92
C VAL A 250 27.58 11.44 15.19
N GLY A 251 26.56 11.30 16.05
CA GLY A 251 26.49 12.01 17.33
C GLY A 251 27.60 11.58 18.30
N ALA A 252 27.96 10.29 18.31
CA ALA A 252 29.07 9.79 19.11
C ALA A 252 30.41 10.25 18.53
N ARG A 253 30.56 10.21 17.19
CA ARG A 253 31.77 10.68 16.51
C ARG A 253 32.04 12.16 16.77
N TYR A 254 31.02 13.01 16.66
CA TYR A 254 31.08 14.44 16.97
C TYR A 254 31.77 14.71 18.29
N PHE A 255 31.35 14.01 19.34
CA PHE A 255 31.92 14.25 20.66
C PHE A 255 33.25 13.57 20.90
N GLN A 256 33.52 12.43 20.26
CA GLN A 256 34.86 11.85 20.27
C GLN A 256 35.86 12.87 19.71
N THR A 257 35.49 13.62 18.67
CA THR A 257 36.33 14.69 18.12
C THR A 257 36.49 15.87 19.09
N LEU A 258 35.43 16.23 19.83
CA LEU A 258 35.47 17.36 20.78
C LEU A 258 36.21 17.06 22.09
N PHE A 259 35.98 15.89 22.67
CA PHE A 259 36.40 15.53 24.03
C PHE A 259 37.41 14.38 24.10
N GLY A 260 37.76 13.78 22.97
CA GLY A 260 38.67 12.63 22.88
C GLY A 260 38.02 11.30 23.27
N GLU A 261 38.82 10.24 23.21
CA GLU A 261 38.43 8.90 23.64
C GLU A 261 38.47 8.80 25.18
N GLY A 262 37.34 8.47 25.82
CA GLY A 262 37.26 8.41 27.28
C GLY A 262 35.84 8.48 27.85
N TRP A 263 35.70 9.01 29.07
CA TRP A 263 34.42 9.14 29.78
C TRP A 263 33.37 9.94 29.00
N GLY A 264 33.81 10.90 28.17
CA GLY A 264 32.94 11.67 27.29
C GLY A 264 32.13 10.78 26.36
N GLN A 265 32.77 9.86 25.63
CA GLN A 265 32.07 8.95 24.72
C GLN A 265 31.00 8.12 25.44
N LYS A 266 31.29 7.57 26.62
CA LYS A 266 30.33 6.75 27.41
C LYS A 266 29.12 7.57 27.88
N ILE A 267 29.37 8.76 28.44
CA ILE A 267 28.29 9.66 28.90
C ILE A 267 27.37 10.04 27.74
N LEU A 268 27.92 10.16 26.53
CA LEU A 268 27.18 10.67 25.36
C LEU A 268 26.40 9.57 24.65
N VAL A 269 26.98 8.38 24.52
CA VAL A 269 26.26 7.17 24.12
C VAL A 269 25.11 6.88 25.11
N PHE A 270 25.37 7.02 26.41
CA PHE A 270 24.33 6.93 27.45
C PHE A 270 23.26 8.00 27.29
N SER A 271 23.64 9.22 26.92
CA SER A 271 22.69 10.32 26.72
C SER A 271 21.77 10.06 25.52
N VAL A 272 22.27 9.45 24.44
CA VAL A 272 21.43 9.00 23.32
C VAL A 272 20.51 7.86 23.76
N ALA A 273 20.99 6.90 24.55
CA ALA A 273 20.14 5.86 25.15
C ALA A 273 19.03 6.48 26.02
N LEU A 274 19.36 7.46 26.86
CA LEU A 274 18.37 8.17 27.68
C LEU A 274 17.35 8.92 26.83
N SER A 275 17.78 9.46 25.68
CA SER A 275 16.89 10.11 24.73
C SER A 275 15.92 9.12 24.08
N THR A 276 16.40 7.98 23.59
CA THR A 276 15.53 6.95 23.00
C THR A 276 14.63 6.31 24.05
N GLY A 277 15.14 6.09 25.26
CA GLY A 277 14.37 5.63 26.41
C GLY A 277 13.23 6.59 26.78
N GLY A 278 13.49 7.89 26.81
CA GLY A 278 12.44 8.90 26.98
C GLY A 278 11.42 8.91 25.85
N ASN A 279 11.78 8.46 24.64
CA ASN A 279 10.81 8.32 23.54
C ASN A 279 9.90 7.10 23.73
N ILE A 280 10.41 6.00 24.32
CA ILE A 280 9.61 4.82 24.67
C ILE A 280 8.49 5.21 25.65
N PHE A 281 8.77 6.05 26.67
CA PHE A 281 7.74 6.61 27.56
C PHE A 281 6.60 7.29 26.78
N VAL A 282 6.94 8.21 25.89
CA VAL A 282 5.94 8.97 25.11
C VAL A 282 5.14 8.08 24.17
N VAL A 283 5.81 7.19 23.44
CA VAL A 283 5.18 6.32 22.44
C VAL A 283 4.24 5.32 23.12
N LEU A 284 4.70 4.63 24.17
CA LEU A 284 3.86 3.65 24.87
C LEU A 284 2.61 4.30 25.48
N TYR A 285 2.76 5.50 26.06
CA TYR A 285 1.66 6.26 26.62
C TYR A 285 0.62 6.67 25.55
N THR A 286 1.07 7.26 24.45
CA THR A 286 0.15 7.69 23.36
C THR A 286 -0.51 6.51 22.66
N LEU A 287 0.21 5.41 22.49
CA LEU A 287 -0.27 4.19 21.86
C LEU A 287 -1.31 3.47 22.72
N ALA A 288 -1.05 3.33 24.02
CA ALA A 288 -2.00 2.73 24.96
C ALA A 288 -3.33 3.50 24.99
N ARG A 289 -3.32 4.84 24.92
CA ARG A 289 -4.54 5.65 24.84
C ARG A 289 -5.27 5.46 23.52
N THR A 290 -4.55 5.35 22.42
CA THR A 290 -5.15 5.08 21.11
C THR A 290 -5.83 3.71 21.09
N ILE A 291 -5.12 2.67 21.56
CA ILE A 291 -5.65 1.30 21.70
C ILE A 291 -6.86 1.28 22.64
N GLN A 292 -6.77 1.91 23.81
CA GLN A 292 -7.88 1.98 24.75
C GLN A 292 -9.13 2.60 24.10
N GLU A 293 -9.00 3.74 23.42
CA GLU A 293 -10.13 4.37 22.73
C GLU A 293 -10.72 3.49 21.61
N VAL A 294 -9.89 2.71 20.89
CA VAL A 294 -10.37 1.71 19.90
C VAL A 294 -11.36 0.73 20.55
N PHE A 295 -10.94 0.13 21.66
CA PHE A 295 -11.73 -0.89 22.35
C PHE A 295 -12.93 -0.29 23.08
N ARG A 296 -12.82 0.95 23.57
CA ARG A 296 -13.94 1.67 24.18
C ARG A 296 -15.08 1.93 23.22
N ASP A 297 -14.84 2.07 21.93
CA ASP A 297 -15.93 2.25 20.95
C ASP A 297 -16.64 0.95 20.55
N GLY A 298 -16.20 -0.20 21.10
CA GLY A 298 -16.83 -1.49 20.88
C GLY A 298 -16.67 -2.05 19.48
N TYR A 299 -15.76 -1.49 18.68
CA TYR A 299 -15.46 -2.01 17.34
C TYR A 299 -14.82 -3.40 17.40
N LEU A 300 -14.05 -3.68 18.45
CA LEU A 300 -13.35 -4.95 18.66
C LEU A 300 -13.93 -5.69 19.89
N PRO A 301 -13.78 -7.03 19.96
CA PRO A 301 -14.14 -7.79 21.16
C PRO A 301 -13.32 -7.34 22.38
N PHE A 302 -13.74 -7.74 23.59
CA PHE A 302 -13.04 -7.43 24.85
C PHE A 302 -12.98 -5.95 25.25
N GLY A 303 -13.90 -5.12 24.75
CA GLY A 303 -13.99 -3.69 25.09
C GLY A 303 -14.10 -3.39 26.59
N SER A 304 -14.69 -4.28 27.38
CA SER A 304 -14.78 -4.13 28.84
C SER A 304 -13.43 -4.27 29.57
N ILE A 305 -12.51 -5.07 29.02
CA ILE A 305 -11.17 -5.28 29.58
C ILE A 305 -10.23 -4.21 29.01
N MET A 306 -10.14 -4.14 27.68
CA MET A 306 -9.18 -3.27 26.99
C MET A 306 -9.51 -1.78 27.12
N GLY A 307 -10.78 -1.43 27.33
CA GLY A 307 -11.22 -0.07 27.60
C GLY A 307 -11.08 0.37 29.07
N SER A 308 -10.74 -0.54 29.98
CA SER A 308 -10.69 -0.25 31.43
C SER A 308 -9.44 0.51 31.85
N ASN A 309 -9.56 1.22 32.96
CA ASN A 309 -8.44 1.79 33.72
C ASN A 309 -8.05 0.95 34.96
N LYS A 310 -8.66 -0.23 35.17
CA LYS A 310 -8.33 -1.08 36.31
C LYS A 310 -6.96 -1.75 36.17
N PRO A 311 -6.28 -2.06 37.29
CA PRO A 311 -6.69 -1.74 38.68
C PRO A 311 -6.22 -0.36 39.18
N PHE A 312 -5.21 0.25 38.55
CA PHE A 312 -4.49 1.42 39.12
C PHE A 312 -4.93 2.80 38.58
N GLY A 313 -6.06 2.87 37.87
CA GLY A 313 -6.50 4.10 37.22
C GLY A 313 -5.73 4.41 35.92
N ALA A 314 -5.13 3.40 35.30
CA ALA A 314 -4.32 3.49 34.08
C ALA A 314 -4.75 2.46 33.03
N PRO A 315 -4.53 2.70 31.72
CA PRO A 315 -4.90 1.79 30.63
C PRO A 315 -3.98 0.56 30.57
N LEU A 316 -3.77 -0.12 31.70
CA LEU A 316 -2.84 -1.24 31.84
C LEU A 316 -3.11 -2.36 30.81
N PRO A 317 -4.37 -2.77 30.53
CA PRO A 317 -4.62 -3.79 29.50
C PRO A 317 -4.12 -3.39 28.10
N ALA A 318 -4.31 -2.12 27.72
CA ALA A 318 -3.84 -1.60 26.43
C ALA A 318 -2.30 -1.48 26.38
N ILE A 319 -1.67 -1.08 27.49
CA ILE A 319 -0.20 -1.07 27.65
C ILE A 319 0.35 -2.49 27.47
N VAL A 320 -0.22 -3.47 28.19
CA VAL A 320 0.21 -4.86 28.13
C VAL A 320 0.04 -5.41 26.72
N LEU A 321 -1.08 -5.14 26.04
CA LEU A 321 -1.28 -5.57 24.65
C LEU A 321 -0.17 -5.05 23.73
N SER A 322 0.20 -3.77 23.87
CA SER A 322 1.28 -3.17 23.08
C SER A 322 2.66 -3.77 23.37
N CYS A 323 2.97 -4.00 24.65
CA CYS A 323 4.19 -4.70 25.05
C CYS A 323 4.21 -6.13 24.50
N THR A 324 3.10 -6.87 24.58
CA THR A 324 2.98 -8.22 24.06
C THR A 324 3.22 -8.27 22.55
N PHE A 325 2.60 -7.39 21.76
CA PHE A 325 2.87 -7.33 20.32
C PHE A 325 4.32 -6.96 20.00
N SER A 326 4.90 -6.01 20.73
CA SER A 326 6.31 -5.67 20.57
C SER A 326 7.22 -6.86 20.85
N THR A 327 6.97 -7.58 21.95
CA THR A 327 7.70 -8.79 22.33
C THR A 327 7.54 -9.91 21.29
N ILE A 328 6.32 -10.18 20.82
CA ILE A 328 6.05 -11.22 19.82
C ILE A 328 6.82 -10.94 18.53
N VAL A 329 6.73 -9.71 17.99
CA VAL A 329 7.45 -9.37 16.75
C VAL A 329 8.97 -9.41 16.95
N MET A 330 9.46 -8.99 18.11
CA MET A 330 10.91 -9.03 18.37
C MET A 330 11.45 -10.46 18.55
N ILE A 331 10.66 -11.38 19.13
CA ILE A 331 11.06 -12.78 19.32
C ILE A 331 10.95 -13.58 18.03
N LEU A 332 9.85 -13.42 17.29
CA LEU A 332 9.57 -14.24 16.09
C LEU A 332 10.48 -13.92 14.92
N PHE A 333 11.08 -12.72 14.89
CA PHE A 333 11.86 -12.27 13.75
C PHE A 333 13.29 -11.88 14.14
N ALA A 334 14.24 -12.34 13.33
CA ALA A 334 15.65 -11.99 13.44
C ALA A 334 15.85 -10.49 13.13
N GLY A 335 16.85 -9.87 13.77
CA GLY A 335 17.11 -8.45 13.61
C GLY A 335 17.71 -8.05 12.25
N GLY A 336 18.07 -6.78 12.13
CA GLY A 336 18.55 -6.19 10.89
C GLY A 336 17.41 -5.77 9.96
N ASN A 337 17.51 -6.14 8.68
CA ASN A 337 16.68 -5.60 7.60
C ASN A 337 15.17 -5.86 7.78
N PHE A 338 14.78 -6.89 8.55
CA PHE A 338 13.37 -7.15 8.89
C PHE A 338 12.72 -5.97 9.63
N TYR A 339 13.45 -5.33 10.56
CA TYR A 339 12.86 -4.25 11.34
C TYR A 339 12.67 -2.98 10.53
N GLU A 340 13.62 -2.65 9.65
CA GLU A 340 13.45 -1.57 8.68
C GLU A 340 12.23 -1.85 7.78
N TYR A 341 12.04 -3.10 7.37
CA TYR A 341 10.90 -3.51 6.55
C TYR A 341 9.58 -3.33 7.30
N ILE A 342 9.49 -3.76 8.56
CA ILE A 342 8.27 -3.58 9.39
C ILE A 342 7.99 -2.11 9.69
N ILE A 343 9.01 -1.29 9.92
CA ILE A 343 8.84 0.15 10.12
C ILE A 343 8.29 0.80 8.84
N ALA A 344 8.79 0.41 7.67
CA ALA A 344 8.26 0.88 6.39
C ALA A 344 6.80 0.43 6.17
N LEU A 345 6.52 -0.84 6.50
CA LEU A 345 5.18 -1.44 6.44
C LEU A 345 4.16 -0.72 7.34
N GLU A 346 4.55 -0.36 8.56
CA GLU A 346 3.73 0.44 9.48
C GLU A 346 3.56 1.89 8.98
N SER A 347 4.65 2.53 8.58
CA SER A 347 4.66 3.96 8.28
C SER A 347 3.84 4.30 7.04
N TYR A 348 3.72 3.36 6.10
CA TYR A 348 3.07 3.59 4.82
C TYR A 348 1.56 3.90 4.94
N PRO A 349 0.70 3.08 5.59
CA PRO A 349 -0.71 3.43 5.77
C PRO A 349 -0.92 4.70 6.60
N GLN A 350 0.00 5.05 7.51
CA GLN A 350 -0.09 6.31 8.26
C GLN A 350 -0.07 7.53 7.34
N GLN A 351 0.63 7.48 6.20
CA GLN A 351 0.63 8.56 5.21
C GLN A 351 -0.72 8.70 4.52
N ILE A 352 -1.39 7.58 4.22
CA ILE A 352 -2.74 7.57 3.65
C ILE A 352 -3.73 8.21 4.63
N PHE A 353 -3.70 7.82 5.90
CA PHE A 353 -4.60 8.42 6.90
C PHE A 353 -4.31 9.91 7.14
N THR A 354 -3.03 10.29 7.14
CA THR A 354 -2.61 11.69 7.27
C THR A 354 -3.08 12.53 6.08
N PHE A 355 -3.03 11.97 4.86
CA PHE A 355 -3.63 12.58 3.67
C PHE A 355 -5.15 12.76 3.84
N LEU A 356 -5.86 11.73 4.31
CA LEU A 356 -7.32 11.82 4.55
C LEU A 356 -7.66 12.89 5.61
N VAL A 357 -6.87 13.01 6.66
CA VAL A 357 -7.01 14.07 7.66
C VAL A 357 -6.83 15.46 7.02
N ALA A 358 -5.81 15.64 6.18
CA ALA A 358 -5.56 16.89 5.47
C ALA A 358 -6.66 17.24 4.46
N LEU A 359 -7.11 16.26 3.67
CA LEU A 359 -8.26 16.39 2.77
C LEU A 359 -9.52 16.76 3.55
N GLY A 360 -9.67 16.21 4.75
CA GLY A 360 -10.77 16.49 5.66
C GLY A 360 -10.94 17.96 6.01
N VAL A 361 -9.85 18.72 6.12
CA VAL A 361 -9.91 20.18 6.35
C VAL A 361 -10.67 20.89 5.21
N PHE A 362 -10.41 20.52 3.96
CA PHE A 362 -11.14 21.06 2.81
C PHE A 362 -12.61 20.64 2.82
N ILE A 363 -12.88 19.36 3.12
CA ILE A 363 -14.25 18.83 3.21
C ILE A 363 -15.05 19.58 4.29
N LEU A 364 -14.46 19.82 5.46
CA LEU A 364 -15.12 20.52 6.56
C LEU A 364 -15.38 21.99 6.23
N ARG A 365 -14.39 22.70 5.65
CA ARG A 365 -14.57 24.10 5.22
C ARG A 365 -15.63 24.26 4.14
N LYS A 366 -15.81 23.25 3.28
CA LYS A 366 -16.90 23.23 2.29
C LYS A 366 -18.25 22.89 2.93
N ARG A 367 -18.27 21.99 3.92
CA ARG A 367 -19.48 21.56 4.63
C ARG A 367 -20.05 22.68 5.51
N ASP A 368 -19.19 23.45 6.17
CA ASP A 368 -19.57 24.60 6.99
C ASP A 368 -18.65 25.80 6.68
N PRO A 369 -19.02 26.63 5.69
CA PRO A 369 -18.22 27.79 5.29
C PRO A 369 -18.17 28.92 6.33
N GLN A 370 -19.16 28.99 7.22
CA GLN A 370 -19.28 30.06 8.22
C GLN A 370 -18.43 29.77 9.46
N PHE A 371 -18.27 28.49 9.80
CA PHE A 371 -17.46 28.09 10.93
C PHE A 371 -15.97 28.46 10.78
N ARG A 372 -15.43 29.12 11.80
CA ARG A 372 -14.02 29.49 11.90
C ARG A 372 -13.38 28.72 13.05
N ALA A 373 -12.45 27.81 12.73
CA ALA A 373 -11.69 27.07 13.73
C ALA A 373 -10.82 28.00 14.59
N PRO A 374 -10.66 27.74 15.90
CA PRO A 374 -9.83 28.54 16.80
C PRO A 374 -8.36 28.63 16.35
N ILE A 375 -7.84 27.56 15.78
CA ILE A 375 -6.57 27.52 15.07
C ILE A 375 -6.87 27.12 13.64
N ARG A 376 -6.25 27.78 12.66
CA ARG A 376 -6.58 27.57 11.26
C ARG A 376 -5.32 27.41 10.42
N SER A 377 -5.25 26.33 9.66
CA SER A 377 -4.22 26.08 8.65
C SER A 377 -4.41 26.96 7.42
N THR A 378 -3.32 27.30 6.74
CA THR A 378 -3.39 28.03 5.46
C THR A 378 -3.77 27.05 4.34
N MET A 379 -4.53 27.51 3.33
CA MET A 379 -4.91 26.65 2.21
C MET A 379 -3.69 26.16 1.42
N ILE A 380 -2.70 27.03 1.24
CA ILE A 380 -1.43 26.71 0.57
C ILE A 380 -0.67 25.67 1.38
N GLY A 381 -0.53 25.86 2.70
CA GLY A 381 0.16 24.89 3.57
C GLY A 381 -0.51 23.52 3.57
N THR A 382 -1.84 23.48 3.72
CA THR A 382 -2.61 22.22 3.64
C THR A 382 -2.45 21.54 2.28
N GLY A 383 -2.49 22.30 1.19
CA GLY A 383 -2.27 21.78 -0.16
C GLY A 383 -0.86 21.21 -0.35
N LEU A 384 0.18 21.93 0.08
CA LEU A 384 1.56 21.46 0.04
C LEU A 384 1.73 20.16 0.85
N PHE A 385 1.19 20.11 2.07
CA PHE A 385 1.23 18.92 2.90
C PHE A 385 0.52 17.72 2.26
N MET A 386 -0.63 17.94 1.63
CA MET A 386 -1.33 16.90 0.87
C MET A 386 -0.48 16.36 -0.29
N LEU A 387 0.17 17.24 -1.06
CA LEU A 387 1.05 16.83 -2.16
C LEU A 387 2.18 15.93 -1.67
N ILE A 388 2.73 16.23 -0.49
CA ILE A 388 3.78 15.43 0.14
C ILE A 388 3.24 14.06 0.55
N CYS A 389 2.07 14.01 1.20
CA CYS A 389 1.47 12.71 1.56
C CYS A 389 1.15 11.86 0.33
N VAL A 390 0.69 12.48 -0.77
CA VAL A 390 0.48 11.80 -2.06
C VAL A 390 1.79 11.27 -2.60
N TYR A 391 2.84 12.09 -2.64
CA TYR A 391 4.15 11.66 -3.10
C TYR A 391 4.72 10.50 -2.26
N LEU A 392 4.64 10.59 -0.93
CA LEU A 392 5.09 9.53 -0.01
C LEU A 392 4.28 8.23 -0.12
N SER A 393 3.02 8.32 -0.56
CA SER A 393 2.17 7.15 -0.78
C SER A 393 2.37 6.55 -2.17
N VAL A 394 2.59 7.39 -3.19
CA VAL A 394 2.66 6.95 -4.59
C VAL A 394 4.08 6.54 -4.98
N SER A 395 5.11 7.26 -4.53
CA SER A 395 6.51 7.00 -4.90
C SER A 395 6.95 5.56 -4.58
N PRO A 396 6.62 4.97 -3.42
CA PRO A 396 7.05 3.61 -3.11
C PRO A 396 6.47 2.51 -4.01
N LEU A 397 5.39 2.80 -4.74
CA LEU A 397 4.77 1.84 -5.66
C LEU A 397 5.59 1.62 -6.94
N PHE A 398 6.54 2.51 -7.22
CA PHE A 398 7.40 2.42 -8.39
C PHE A 398 8.77 1.83 -8.02
N GLY A 399 9.09 0.67 -8.61
CA GLY A 399 10.36 -0.01 -8.37
C GLY A 399 10.41 -0.79 -7.05
N ASN A 400 11.61 -1.24 -6.68
CA ASN A 400 11.82 -1.93 -5.42
C ASN A 400 12.11 -0.91 -4.32
N SER A 401 11.11 -0.66 -3.49
CA SER A 401 11.21 0.29 -2.37
C SER A 401 11.61 -0.38 -1.06
N ASN A 402 11.75 -1.71 -1.04
CA ASN A 402 12.08 -2.43 0.18
C ASN A 402 13.46 -2.01 0.70
N PRO A 403 13.65 -2.00 2.03
CA PRO A 403 14.96 -1.76 2.63
C PRO A 403 16.04 -2.71 2.08
N PRO A 404 17.32 -2.28 2.04
CA PRO A 404 18.41 -3.10 1.56
C PRO A 404 18.43 -4.49 2.21
N GLY A 405 18.65 -5.53 1.41
CA GLY A 405 18.62 -6.93 1.85
C GLY A 405 17.23 -7.53 2.08
N THR A 406 16.15 -6.81 1.72
CA THR A 406 14.77 -7.34 1.66
C THR A 406 14.16 -7.18 0.26
N GLU A 407 15.00 -7.03 -0.77
CA GLU A 407 14.57 -6.80 -2.15
C GLU A 407 13.74 -7.95 -2.71
N SER A 408 14.01 -9.19 -2.26
CA SER A 408 13.28 -10.39 -2.66
C SER A 408 11.94 -10.59 -1.94
N TRP A 409 11.66 -9.82 -0.89
CA TRP A 409 10.43 -9.93 -0.13
C TRP A 409 9.27 -9.27 -0.85
N ILE A 410 8.04 -9.56 -0.42
CA ILE A 410 6.86 -8.85 -0.90
C ILE A 410 7.09 -7.34 -0.71
N SER A 411 6.76 -6.54 -1.71
CA SER A 411 6.91 -5.09 -1.63
C SER A 411 6.08 -4.53 -0.46
N TYR A 412 6.71 -3.82 0.48
CA TYR A 412 6.01 -3.33 1.68
C TYR A 412 4.77 -2.46 1.37
N PRO A 413 4.72 -1.62 0.32
CA PRO A 413 3.51 -0.88 -0.04
C PRO A 413 2.35 -1.80 -0.44
N ILE A 414 2.64 -2.87 -1.19
CA ILE A 414 1.64 -3.85 -1.63
C ILE A 414 1.08 -4.62 -0.44
N LEU A 415 1.96 -5.08 0.46
CA LEU A 415 1.55 -5.75 1.68
C LEU A 415 0.77 -4.80 2.60
N SER A 416 1.21 -3.54 2.73
CA SER A 416 0.52 -2.50 3.51
C SER A 416 -0.89 -2.22 3.00
N LEU A 417 -1.06 -2.06 1.68
CA LEU A 417 -2.36 -1.88 1.05
C LEU A 417 -3.25 -3.10 1.22
N SER A 418 -2.68 -4.31 1.19
CA SER A 418 -3.42 -5.55 1.44
C SER A 418 -3.93 -5.61 2.88
N ILE A 419 -3.09 -5.25 3.86
CA ILE A 419 -3.49 -5.17 5.29
C ILE A 419 -4.57 -4.08 5.48
N LEU A 420 -4.43 -2.93 4.83
CA LEU A 420 -5.43 -1.87 4.87
C LEU A 420 -6.76 -2.30 4.21
N GLY A 421 -6.67 -3.07 3.12
CA GLY A 421 -7.79 -3.75 2.48
C GLY A 421 -8.49 -4.71 3.44
N TRP A 422 -7.73 -5.49 4.20
CA TRP A 422 -8.26 -6.36 5.25
C TRP A 422 -8.94 -5.58 6.39
N CYS A 423 -8.35 -4.47 6.84
CA CYS A 423 -8.97 -3.58 7.84
C CYS A 423 -10.30 -3.00 7.33
N THR A 424 -10.37 -2.69 6.04
CA THR A 424 -11.60 -2.23 5.38
C THR A 424 -12.61 -3.34 5.20
N PHE A 425 -12.16 -4.55 4.88
CA PHE A 425 -13.00 -5.75 4.81
C PHE A 425 -13.59 -6.11 6.18
N TYR A 426 -12.84 -5.90 7.27
CA TYR A 426 -13.36 -6.03 8.63
C TYR A 426 -14.56 -5.08 8.85
N TRP A 427 -14.44 -3.80 8.49
CA TRP A 427 -15.56 -2.87 8.56
C TRP A 427 -16.74 -3.33 7.70
N PHE A 428 -16.48 -3.77 6.45
CA PHE A 428 -17.51 -4.21 5.53
C PHE A 428 -18.25 -5.44 6.05
N SER A 429 -17.54 -6.42 6.60
CA SER A 429 -18.12 -7.63 7.17
C SER A 429 -18.97 -7.31 8.42
N MET A 430 -18.46 -6.48 9.34
CA MET A 430 -19.14 -6.14 10.59
C MET A 430 -20.34 -5.20 10.41
N PHE A 431 -20.22 -4.17 9.58
CA PHE A 431 -21.22 -3.09 9.48
C PHE A 431 -22.12 -3.16 8.25
N VAL A 432 -21.76 -3.97 7.24
CA VAL A 432 -22.54 -4.10 6.00
C VAL A 432 -23.07 -5.53 5.81
N ILE A 433 -22.18 -6.53 5.71
CA ILE A 433 -22.58 -7.91 5.44
C ILE A 433 -23.34 -8.51 6.63
N GLY A 434 -22.78 -8.42 7.83
CA GLY A 434 -23.36 -9.01 9.04
C GLY A 434 -24.80 -8.55 9.32
N PRO A 435 -25.08 -7.23 9.37
CA PRO A 435 -26.42 -6.69 9.56
C PRO A 435 -27.40 -7.11 8.45
N LYS A 436 -26.93 -7.18 7.19
CA LYS A 436 -27.75 -7.62 6.06
C LYS A 436 -28.09 -9.11 6.11
N LEU A 437 -27.11 -9.97 6.36
CA LEU A 437 -27.33 -11.43 6.45
C LEU A 437 -28.13 -11.82 7.69
N GLY A 438 -27.92 -11.13 8.81
CA GLY A 438 -28.58 -11.43 10.08
C GLY A 438 -29.88 -10.68 10.34
N ASN A 439 -30.36 -9.84 9.41
CA ASN A 439 -31.58 -9.03 9.56
C ASN A 439 -31.65 -8.23 10.88
N TYR A 440 -30.53 -7.61 11.26
CA TYR A 440 -30.47 -6.76 12.45
C TYR A 440 -29.89 -5.40 12.12
N LYS A 441 -30.20 -4.40 12.96
CA LYS A 441 -29.49 -3.12 12.98
C LYS A 441 -28.54 -3.10 14.17
N LEU A 442 -27.40 -2.46 13.97
CA LEU A 442 -26.45 -2.19 15.05
C LEU A 442 -26.76 -0.83 15.67
N GLU A 443 -27.18 -0.84 16.93
CA GLU A 443 -27.34 0.38 17.72
C GLU A 443 -26.21 0.55 18.73
N LYS A 444 -25.80 1.81 18.93
CA LYS A 444 -24.77 2.17 19.90
C LYS A 444 -25.41 2.37 21.27
N LYS A 445 -25.06 1.53 22.24
CA LYS A 445 -25.44 1.72 23.65
C LYS A 445 -24.22 2.06 24.49
N LYS A 446 -24.34 3.07 25.35
CA LYS A 446 -23.28 3.44 26.28
C LYS A 446 -23.42 2.61 27.55
N VAL A 447 -22.31 2.02 27.99
CA VAL A 447 -22.21 1.27 29.24
C VAL A 447 -21.10 1.91 30.06
N THR A 448 -21.39 2.21 31.33
CA THR A 448 -20.39 2.72 32.27
C THR A 448 -19.79 1.54 33.03
N LEU A 449 -18.47 1.39 32.96
CA LEU A 449 -17.70 0.40 33.71
C LEU A 449 -17.58 0.81 35.19
N GLU A 450 -17.21 -0.15 36.05
CA GLU A 450 -17.04 0.06 37.49
C GLU A 450 -15.98 1.11 37.84
N ASP A 451 -15.03 1.37 36.95
CA ASP A 451 -14.00 2.40 37.09
C ASP A 451 -14.45 3.79 36.58
N GLY A 452 -15.74 3.95 36.26
CA GLY A 452 -16.33 5.17 35.73
C GLY A 452 -16.11 5.40 34.23
N MET A 453 -15.40 4.49 33.53
CA MET A 453 -15.16 4.63 32.10
C MET A 453 -16.40 4.28 31.29
N VAL A 454 -16.76 5.15 30.35
CA VAL A 454 -17.86 4.90 29.41
C VAL A 454 -17.31 4.16 28.19
N ILE A 455 -17.87 2.98 27.91
CA ILE A 455 -17.66 2.21 26.68
C ILE A 455 -18.93 2.21 25.83
N GLN A 456 -18.78 2.06 24.52
CA GLN A 456 -19.86 1.80 23.57
C GLN A 456 -19.93 0.30 23.33
N LYS A 457 -21.13 -0.26 23.47
CA LYS A 457 -21.45 -1.62 23.08
C LYS A 457 -22.41 -1.56 21.90
N TRP A 458 -22.14 -2.37 20.88
CA TRP A 458 -23.03 -2.52 19.74
C TRP A 458 -24.05 -3.61 20.03
N GLU A 459 -25.31 -3.24 20.19
CA GLU A 459 -26.42 -4.19 20.36
C GLU A 459 -27.04 -4.49 19.00
N LYS A 460 -27.25 -5.78 18.72
CA LYS A 460 -27.98 -6.24 17.54
C LYS A 460 -29.47 -6.16 17.85
N ILE A 461 -30.15 -5.24 17.21
CA ILE A 461 -31.61 -5.13 17.30
C ILE A 461 -32.16 -5.87 16.10
N SER A 462 -32.78 -7.03 16.35
CA SER A 462 -33.50 -7.77 15.33
C SER A 462 -34.55 -6.84 14.72
N ILE A 463 -34.53 -6.74 13.40
CA ILE A 463 -35.62 -6.09 12.68
C ILE A 463 -36.76 -7.10 12.75
N ASP A 464 -37.82 -6.79 13.49
CA ASP A 464 -38.93 -7.71 13.72
C ASP A 464 -39.57 -8.10 12.38
N ILE A 465 -39.44 -9.37 12.01
CA ILE A 465 -39.77 -9.90 10.67
C ILE A 465 -41.30 -10.03 10.46
N LYS A 466 -42.13 -9.45 11.34
CA LYS A 466 -43.56 -9.27 11.04
C LYS A 466 -43.82 -8.15 10.04
N MET A 467 -42.84 -7.29 9.80
CA MET A 467 -42.91 -6.30 8.73
C MET A 467 -42.05 -6.72 7.53
N LEU A 468 -42.75 -7.33 6.56
CA LEU A 468 -42.78 -6.82 5.18
C LEU A 468 -41.71 -7.26 4.16
N PRO A 469 -41.91 -8.43 3.53
CA PRO A 469 -41.59 -8.58 2.10
C PRO A 469 -42.27 -7.49 1.27
N LEU A 470 -43.50 -7.10 1.63
CA LEU A 470 -44.32 -6.18 0.85
C LEU A 470 -43.86 -4.70 0.93
N GLU A 471 -43.49 -4.13 2.08
CA GLU A 471 -42.90 -2.77 2.16
C GLU A 471 -41.51 -2.72 1.54
N TYR A 472 -40.72 -3.79 1.64
CA TYR A 472 -39.44 -3.83 0.92
C TYR A 472 -39.67 -3.83 -0.59
N LEU A 473 -40.61 -4.66 -1.07
CA LEU A 473 -41.04 -4.65 -2.47
C LEU A 473 -41.63 -3.30 -2.88
N ILE A 474 -42.46 -2.66 -2.06
CA ILE A 474 -43.03 -1.32 -2.30
C ILE A 474 -41.93 -0.27 -2.34
N ARG A 475 -40.95 -0.32 -1.44
CA ARG A 475 -39.84 0.63 -1.43
C ARG A 475 -38.94 0.47 -2.64
N LEU A 476 -38.62 -0.78 -2.99
CA LEU A 476 -37.80 -1.10 -4.16
C LEU A 476 -38.54 -0.72 -5.45
N ASP A 477 -39.85 -0.95 -5.50
CA ASP A 477 -40.73 -0.50 -6.57
C ASP A 477 -40.76 1.03 -6.68
N ASN A 478 -40.86 1.76 -5.56
CA ASN A 478 -40.84 3.22 -5.52
C ASN A 478 -39.49 3.80 -5.99
N GLU A 479 -38.37 3.27 -5.50
CA GLU A 479 -37.03 3.71 -5.93
C GLU A 479 -36.80 3.40 -7.42
N PHE A 480 -37.26 2.24 -7.88
CA PHE A 480 -37.18 1.87 -9.29
C PHE A 480 -38.06 2.75 -10.19
N THR A 481 -39.26 3.10 -9.74
CA THR A 481 -40.15 4.04 -10.44
C THR A 481 -39.54 5.44 -10.54
N LEU A 482 -38.90 5.92 -9.47
CA LEU A 482 -38.18 7.20 -9.46
C LEU A 482 -37.01 7.19 -10.46
N PHE A 483 -36.26 6.10 -10.52
CA PHE A 483 -35.18 5.92 -11.49
C PHE A 483 -35.68 5.97 -12.94
N LEU A 484 -36.78 5.28 -13.24
CA LEU A 484 -37.39 5.29 -14.57
C LEU A 484 -37.98 6.67 -14.94
N ARG A 485 -38.45 7.47 -13.97
CA ARG A 485 -38.93 8.85 -14.22
C ARG A 485 -37.80 9.83 -14.54
N GLN A 486 -36.59 9.60 -14.04
CA GLN A 486 -35.46 10.52 -14.22
C GLN A 486 -34.87 10.48 -15.64
N HIS A 487 -35.15 9.44 -16.42
CA HIS A 487 -34.59 9.26 -17.76
C HIS A 487 -35.64 9.57 -18.84
N SER A 488 -35.27 10.43 -19.81
CA SER A 488 -36.17 10.94 -20.85
C SER A 488 -36.83 9.85 -21.71
N PHE A 489 -36.12 8.74 -21.93
CA PHE A 489 -36.59 7.60 -22.70
C PHE A 489 -37.69 6.79 -21.97
N THR A 490 -37.56 6.60 -20.66
CA THR A 490 -38.47 5.76 -19.85
C THR A 490 -39.61 6.55 -19.22
N ALA A 491 -39.48 7.87 -19.07
CA ALA A 491 -40.50 8.72 -18.45
C ALA A 491 -41.86 8.69 -19.20
N ASN A 492 -41.85 8.64 -20.53
CA ASN A 492 -43.07 8.55 -21.35
C ASN A 492 -43.72 7.16 -21.29
N LEU A 493 -42.90 6.11 -21.08
CA LEU A 493 -43.32 4.70 -21.03
C LEU A 493 -44.01 4.33 -19.70
N ILE A 494 -43.90 5.17 -18.67
CA ILE A 494 -44.52 4.95 -17.35
C ILE A 494 -45.62 5.98 -17.05
N SER A 495 -46.18 6.61 -18.09
CA SER A 495 -47.21 7.64 -17.97
C SER A 495 -48.56 7.12 -17.44
N THR A 496 -48.81 5.81 -17.60
CA THR A 496 -50.02 5.14 -17.11
C THR A 496 -49.65 3.95 -16.24
N THR A 497 -50.50 3.56 -15.30
CA THR A 497 -50.25 2.42 -14.41
C THR A 497 -50.03 1.11 -15.17
N VAL A 498 -50.73 0.91 -16.30
CA VAL A 498 -50.56 -0.27 -17.15
C VAL A 498 -49.20 -0.27 -17.84
N SER A 499 -48.80 0.86 -18.44
CA SER A 499 -47.52 0.99 -19.12
C SER A 499 -46.33 0.92 -18.14
N GLU A 500 -46.51 1.41 -16.92
CA GLU A 500 -45.55 1.29 -15.83
C GLU A 500 -45.26 -0.17 -15.47
N ILE A 501 -46.30 -0.99 -15.27
CA ILE A 501 -46.14 -2.42 -14.95
C ILE A 501 -45.43 -3.16 -16.08
N ILE A 502 -45.84 -2.93 -17.34
CA ILE A 502 -45.25 -3.58 -18.51
C ILE A 502 -43.77 -3.17 -18.64
N THR A 503 -43.46 -1.89 -18.48
CA THR A 503 -42.08 -1.38 -18.59
C THR A 503 -41.18 -1.94 -17.49
N LYS A 504 -41.69 -2.03 -16.24
CA LYS A 504 -40.96 -2.64 -15.12
C LYS A 504 -40.68 -4.13 -15.38
N PHE A 505 -41.68 -4.87 -15.85
CA PHE A 505 -41.53 -6.30 -16.17
C PHE A 505 -40.49 -6.52 -17.28
N LEU A 506 -40.60 -5.80 -18.39
CA LEU A 506 -39.67 -5.91 -19.51
C LEU A 506 -38.24 -5.55 -19.11
N PHE A 507 -38.05 -4.54 -18.27
CA PHE A 507 -36.73 -4.16 -17.78
C PHE A 507 -36.12 -5.23 -16.88
N ILE A 508 -36.91 -5.82 -15.96
CA ILE A 508 -36.45 -6.93 -15.11
C ILE A 508 -36.07 -8.13 -15.98
N CYS A 509 -36.90 -8.49 -16.96
CA CYS A 509 -36.59 -9.56 -17.92
C CYS A 509 -35.31 -9.27 -18.71
N LEU A 510 -35.12 -8.05 -19.20
CA LEU A 510 -33.92 -7.65 -19.94
C LEU A 510 -32.66 -7.75 -19.08
N VAL A 511 -32.70 -7.24 -17.85
CA VAL A 511 -31.57 -7.33 -16.91
C VAL A 511 -31.27 -8.79 -16.57
N GLY A 512 -32.30 -9.60 -16.33
CA GLY A 512 -32.15 -11.04 -16.09
C GLY A 512 -31.51 -11.76 -17.29
N LEU A 513 -31.90 -11.41 -18.51
CA LEU A 513 -31.38 -12.00 -19.74
C LEU A 513 -29.93 -11.58 -19.98
N ILE A 514 -29.58 -10.31 -19.78
CA ILE A 514 -28.18 -9.83 -19.85
C ILE A 514 -27.32 -10.51 -18.79
N LEU A 515 -27.80 -10.65 -17.55
CA LEU A 515 -27.08 -11.35 -16.49
C LEU A 515 -26.86 -12.81 -16.83
N TYR A 516 -27.90 -13.49 -17.32
CA TYR A 516 -27.81 -14.87 -17.78
C TYR A 516 -26.76 -15.02 -18.89
N GLU A 517 -26.85 -14.21 -19.95
CA GLU A 517 -25.88 -14.22 -21.06
C GLU A 517 -24.46 -13.92 -20.56
N THR A 518 -24.30 -12.92 -19.70
CA THR A 518 -22.99 -12.55 -19.16
C THR A 518 -22.39 -13.70 -18.37
N VAL A 519 -23.16 -14.32 -17.48
CA VAL A 519 -22.70 -15.47 -16.68
C VAL A 519 -22.40 -16.66 -17.59
N TYR A 520 -23.29 -16.98 -18.52
CA TYR A 520 -23.17 -18.09 -19.46
C TYR A 520 -21.90 -17.98 -20.31
N TRP A 521 -21.69 -16.83 -20.98
CA TRP A 521 -20.50 -16.59 -21.79
C TRP A 521 -19.22 -16.46 -20.98
N LEU A 522 -19.30 -15.85 -19.79
CA LEU A 522 -18.16 -15.76 -18.89
C LEU A 522 -17.70 -17.16 -18.47
N GLY A 523 -18.63 -18.04 -18.09
CA GLY A 523 -18.35 -19.43 -17.71
C GLY A 523 -17.73 -20.26 -18.84
N ILE A 524 -18.17 -20.05 -20.08
CA ILE A 524 -17.53 -20.64 -21.27
C ILE A 524 -16.09 -20.13 -21.43
N LYS A 525 -15.90 -18.80 -21.35
CA LYS A 525 -14.60 -18.16 -21.60
C LYS A 525 -13.54 -18.51 -20.55
N ILE A 526 -13.97 -18.83 -19.33
CA ILE A 526 -13.10 -19.25 -18.22
C ILE A 526 -13.06 -20.78 -18.03
N GLY A 527 -13.72 -21.55 -18.91
CA GLY A 527 -13.65 -23.01 -18.94
C GLY A 527 -14.41 -23.73 -17.83
N ILE A 528 -15.44 -23.11 -17.22
CA ILE A 528 -16.27 -23.78 -16.19
C ILE A 528 -17.29 -24.73 -16.82
N TRP A 529 -17.83 -24.40 -18.01
CA TRP A 529 -18.72 -25.27 -18.78
C TRP A 529 -18.52 -25.08 -20.27
N GLU A 530 -18.84 -26.11 -21.05
CA GLU A 530 -18.72 -26.09 -22.51
C GLU A 530 -19.93 -25.41 -23.17
N TYR A 531 -19.74 -24.90 -24.38
CA TYR A 531 -20.80 -24.28 -25.17
C TYR A 531 -21.77 -25.37 -25.67
N HIS A 532 -22.91 -25.53 -25.01
CA HIS A 532 -23.88 -26.60 -25.26
C HIS A 532 -24.48 -26.67 -26.69
N ALA A 533 -24.28 -25.67 -27.55
CA ALA A 533 -24.81 -25.76 -28.91
C ALA A 533 -24.08 -26.82 -29.79
N SER A 534 -22.87 -27.28 -29.40
CA SER A 534 -22.19 -28.38 -30.10
C SER A 534 -22.86 -29.75 -29.87
N ASP A 535 -23.67 -29.91 -28.82
CA ASP A 535 -24.32 -31.19 -28.49
C ASP A 535 -25.70 -31.34 -29.15
N ILE A 536 -26.31 -30.25 -29.63
CA ILE A 536 -27.66 -30.25 -30.23
C ILE A 536 -27.63 -30.65 -31.71
N PHE A 537 -26.50 -30.46 -32.40
CA PHE A 537 -26.28 -30.88 -33.78
C PHE A 537 -25.15 -31.92 -33.85
N LYS A 538 -25.41 -33.15 -33.40
CA LYS A 538 -24.58 -34.32 -33.74
C LYS A 538 -24.85 -34.80 -35.17
N GLU A 539 -25.07 -33.89 -36.11
CA GLU A 539 -25.01 -34.27 -37.51
C GLU A 539 -23.54 -34.50 -37.83
N ILE A 540 -23.24 -35.72 -38.28
CA ILE A 540 -21.91 -36.15 -38.74
C ILE A 540 -21.34 -35.02 -39.60
N PRO A 541 -20.16 -34.46 -39.30
CA PRO A 541 -19.65 -33.30 -40.02
C PRO A 541 -19.42 -33.70 -41.48
N VAL A 542 -20.38 -33.37 -42.34
CA VAL A 542 -20.40 -33.88 -43.71
C VAL A 542 -19.22 -33.28 -44.47
N HIS A 543 -18.97 -31.97 -44.41
CA HIS A 543 -17.83 -31.34 -45.08
C HIS A 543 -17.42 -30.00 -44.43
N CYS A 544 -16.14 -29.60 -44.61
CA CYS A 544 -15.64 -28.28 -44.26
C CYS A 544 -15.66 -27.34 -45.49
N ALA A 545 -16.68 -26.47 -45.59
CA ALA A 545 -16.83 -25.52 -46.69
C ALA A 545 -15.93 -24.29 -46.55
N HIS A 546 -15.68 -23.84 -45.32
CA HIS A 546 -14.75 -22.74 -45.06
C HIS A 546 -14.13 -22.83 -43.65
N VAL A 547 -12.93 -22.29 -43.50
CA VAL A 547 -12.18 -22.30 -42.23
C VAL A 547 -11.50 -20.95 -42.00
N TYR A 548 -11.41 -20.53 -40.75
CA TYR A 548 -10.67 -19.34 -40.37
C TYR A 548 -9.29 -19.72 -39.83
N CYS A 549 -8.23 -19.36 -40.55
CA CYS A 549 -6.86 -19.66 -40.13
C CYS A 549 -6.20 -18.43 -39.54
N ARG A 550 -5.79 -18.52 -38.28
CA ARG A 550 -4.92 -17.53 -37.63
C ARG A 550 -3.48 -17.88 -37.97
N VAL A 551 -2.87 -17.10 -38.86
CA VAL A 551 -1.53 -17.36 -39.37
C VAL A 551 -0.49 -16.54 -38.60
N ASN A 552 0.60 -17.20 -38.20
CA ASN A 552 1.80 -16.55 -37.67
C ASN A 552 3.05 -17.31 -38.13
N VAL A 553 4.23 -16.76 -37.86
CA VAL A 553 5.52 -17.26 -38.37
C VAL A 553 6.45 -17.52 -37.19
N ILE A 554 7.19 -18.63 -37.24
CA ILE A 554 8.25 -18.95 -36.28
C ILE A 554 9.56 -19.25 -36.99
N ARG A 555 10.68 -19.10 -36.27
CA ARG A 555 11.98 -19.57 -36.77
C ARG A 555 12.15 -21.04 -36.41
N SER A 556 12.80 -21.80 -37.30
CA SER A 556 13.05 -23.25 -37.11
C SER A 556 13.70 -23.62 -35.76
N LYS A 557 14.51 -22.74 -35.17
CA LYS A 557 15.15 -22.97 -33.86
C LYS A 557 14.18 -22.94 -32.66
N ASP A 558 12.98 -22.39 -32.82
CA ASP A 558 12.03 -22.13 -31.73
C ASP A 558 10.92 -23.20 -31.64
N LEU A 559 11.01 -24.29 -32.44
CA LEU A 559 10.06 -25.41 -32.46
C LEU A 559 9.79 -26.03 -31.08
N THR A 560 10.82 -26.21 -30.26
CA THR A 560 10.65 -26.79 -28.91
C THR A 560 9.79 -25.90 -28.01
N LYS A 561 9.95 -24.57 -28.13
CA LYS A 561 9.14 -23.60 -27.38
C LYS A 561 7.72 -23.48 -27.92
N LEU A 562 7.53 -23.68 -29.23
CA LEU A 562 6.20 -23.74 -29.84
C LEU A 562 5.37 -24.89 -29.27
N ASN A 563 6.00 -26.07 -29.12
CA ASN A 563 5.34 -27.22 -28.50
C ASN A 563 4.97 -26.95 -27.04
N GLU A 564 5.84 -26.29 -26.27
CA GLU A 564 5.53 -25.85 -24.91
C GLU A 564 4.35 -24.86 -24.88
N TYR A 565 4.31 -23.90 -25.80
CA TYR A 565 3.24 -22.92 -25.92
C TYR A 565 1.87 -23.59 -26.13
N TYR A 566 1.76 -24.50 -27.10
CA TYR A 566 0.48 -25.18 -27.37
C TYR A 566 0.12 -26.23 -26.32
N GLN A 567 1.09 -26.87 -25.66
CA GLN A 567 0.82 -27.71 -24.48
C GLN A 567 0.22 -26.90 -23.32
N LEU A 568 0.74 -25.71 -23.05
CA LEU A 568 0.20 -24.82 -22.02
C LEU A 568 -1.22 -24.36 -22.39
N LYS A 569 -1.46 -24.05 -23.67
CA LYS A 569 -2.76 -23.62 -24.20
C LYS A 569 -3.82 -24.72 -24.16
N HIS A 570 -3.41 -25.97 -24.35
CA HIS A 570 -4.27 -27.15 -24.19
C HIS A 570 -4.53 -27.48 -22.70
N SER A 571 -3.59 -27.17 -21.79
CA SER A 571 -3.78 -27.43 -20.35
C SER A 571 -4.75 -26.42 -19.71
N SER A 572 -5.88 -26.92 -19.20
CA SER A 572 -7.10 -26.18 -18.83
C SER A 572 -7.04 -25.18 -17.66
N ASN A 573 -5.85 -24.79 -17.16
CA ASN A 573 -5.70 -23.88 -16.01
C ASN A 573 -5.08 -22.53 -16.40
N ALA A 574 -5.87 -21.68 -17.06
CA ALA A 574 -5.46 -20.36 -17.53
C ALA A 574 -4.90 -19.43 -16.44
N PHE A 575 -5.33 -19.60 -15.17
CA PHE A 575 -4.97 -18.67 -14.09
C PHE A 575 -3.51 -18.80 -13.61
N THR A 576 -2.90 -19.99 -13.74
CA THR A 576 -1.50 -20.23 -13.31
C THR A 576 -0.51 -20.15 -14.46
N THR A 577 -0.95 -20.38 -15.70
CA THR A 577 -0.08 -20.48 -16.88
C THR A 577 -0.06 -19.20 -17.73
N TRP A 578 -1.02 -18.27 -17.57
CA TRP A 578 -1.17 -17.05 -18.39
C TRP A 578 0.13 -16.25 -18.53
N THR A 579 0.88 -16.05 -17.44
CA THR A 579 2.13 -15.27 -17.48
C THR A 579 3.20 -15.96 -18.32
N ARG A 580 3.28 -17.29 -18.25
CA ARG A 580 4.24 -18.09 -19.02
C ARG A 580 3.81 -18.21 -20.48
N GLU A 581 2.53 -18.40 -20.76
CA GLU A 581 1.95 -18.40 -22.10
C GLU A 581 2.16 -17.06 -22.81
N THR A 582 1.86 -15.94 -22.15
CA THR A 582 2.04 -14.59 -22.70
C THR A 582 3.51 -14.31 -23.01
N LYS A 583 4.43 -14.76 -22.14
CA LYS A 583 5.87 -14.63 -22.37
C LYS A 583 6.33 -15.43 -23.59
N LEU A 584 5.90 -16.69 -23.71
CA LEU A 584 6.24 -17.54 -24.86
C LEU A 584 5.68 -16.95 -26.16
N LEU A 585 4.44 -16.45 -26.15
CA LEU A 585 3.82 -15.81 -27.32
C LEU A 585 4.64 -14.61 -27.84
N LEU A 586 5.19 -13.79 -26.94
CA LEU A 586 6.03 -12.65 -27.32
C LEU A 586 7.46 -13.06 -27.75
N GLU A 587 7.94 -14.22 -27.30
CA GLU A 587 9.30 -14.70 -27.60
C GLU A 587 9.40 -15.47 -28.92
N ILE A 588 8.40 -16.30 -29.26
CA ILE A 588 8.53 -17.30 -30.34
C ILE A 588 7.99 -16.83 -31.69
N PHE A 589 6.95 -15.99 -31.69
CA PHE A 589 6.27 -15.58 -32.91
C PHE A 589 6.88 -14.31 -33.49
N VAL A 590 7.08 -14.29 -34.80
CA VAL A 590 7.68 -13.16 -35.52
C VAL A 590 6.68 -12.00 -35.66
N LEU A 591 5.40 -12.30 -35.89
CA LEU A 591 4.37 -11.25 -35.98
C LEU A 591 3.86 -10.92 -34.58
N PRO A 592 3.66 -9.62 -34.27
CA PRO A 592 3.19 -9.18 -32.95
C PRO A 592 1.78 -9.67 -32.61
N LYS A 593 1.00 -10.06 -33.63
CA LYS A 593 -0.33 -10.68 -33.51
C LYS A 593 -0.53 -11.66 -34.64
N PHE A 594 -1.32 -12.71 -34.39
CA PHE A 594 -1.81 -13.60 -35.43
C PHE A 594 -2.69 -12.83 -36.42
N VAL A 595 -2.52 -13.11 -37.71
CA VAL A 595 -3.35 -12.54 -38.77
C VAL A 595 -4.41 -13.55 -39.16
N LYS A 596 -5.68 -13.17 -39.06
CA LYS A 596 -6.82 -14.06 -39.35
C LYS A 596 -7.18 -13.99 -40.83
N TYR A 597 -7.09 -15.12 -41.53
CA TYR A 597 -7.57 -15.31 -42.89
C TYR A 597 -8.80 -16.20 -42.91
N HIS A 598 -9.63 -16.02 -43.93
CA HIS A 598 -10.80 -16.84 -44.20
C HIS A 598 -10.55 -17.59 -45.50
N PHE A 599 -10.49 -18.92 -45.40
CA PHE A 599 -10.29 -19.81 -46.55
C PHE A 599 -11.60 -20.49 -46.87
N GLU A 600 -12.05 -20.34 -48.11
CA GLU A 600 -13.23 -21.03 -48.64
C GLU A 600 -12.78 -22.12 -49.62
N PHE A 601 -13.51 -23.24 -49.60
CA PHE A 601 -13.33 -24.36 -50.52
C PHE A 601 -14.57 -24.43 -51.41
N SER A 602 -14.37 -24.12 -52.68
CA SER A 602 -15.40 -24.27 -53.70
C SER A 602 -15.58 -25.76 -54.05
N PRO A 603 -16.73 -26.18 -54.61
CA PRO A 603 -16.93 -27.57 -55.04
C PRO A 603 -15.81 -28.11 -55.94
N GLN A 604 -15.28 -27.26 -56.83
CA GLN A 604 -14.15 -27.60 -57.71
C GLN A 604 -12.87 -28.01 -56.96
N ASP A 605 -12.70 -27.53 -55.71
CA ASP A 605 -11.52 -27.84 -54.88
C ASP A 605 -11.53 -29.27 -54.31
N PHE A 606 -12.68 -29.95 -54.29
CA PHE A 606 -12.83 -31.28 -53.69
C PHE A 606 -13.64 -32.29 -54.51
N GLU A 607 -14.29 -31.87 -55.61
CA GLU A 607 -15.02 -32.75 -56.54
C GLU A 607 -14.17 -33.91 -57.10
N MET A 608 -12.85 -33.73 -57.16
CA MET A 608 -11.88 -34.74 -57.64
C MET A 608 -11.30 -35.63 -56.52
N ASN A 609 -11.71 -35.44 -55.27
CA ASN A 609 -11.27 -36.29 -54.16
C ASN A 609 -11.95 -37.67 -54.23
N LYS A 610 -11.37 -38.67 -53.55
CA LYS A 610 -11.92 -40.04 -53.54
C LYS A 610 -13.32 -40.11 -52.92
N GLU A 611 -13.58 -39.28 -51.92
CA GLU A 611 -14.85 -39.16 -51.20
C GLU A 611 -15.23 -37.66 -51.12
N PRO A 612 -15.75 -37.06 -52.21
CA PRO A 612 -16.04 -35.62 -52.29
C PRO A 612 -16.99 -35.11 -51.22
N GLU A 613 -17.84 -36.00 -50.68
CA GLU A 613 -18.76 -35.71 -49.59
C GLU A 613 -18.07 -35.20 -48.33
N TRP A 614 -16.79 -35.54 -48.09
CA TRP A 614 -16.01 -35.08 -46.93
C TRP A 614 -15.30 -33.74 -47.15
N GLY A 615 -15.37 -33.18 -48.36
CA GLY A 615 -14.80 -31.88 -48.70
C GLY A 615 -13.29 -31.89 -48.91
N SER A 616 -12.62 -30.83 -48.48
CA SER A 616 -11.18 -30.62 -48.73
C SER A 616 -10.27 -31.33 -47.73
N THR A 617 -9.02 -31.57 -48.13
CA THR A 617 -8.01 -32.27 -47.32
C THR A 617 -7.08 -31.31 -46.57
N VAL A 618 -6.40 -31.83 -45.56
CA VAL A 618 -5.37 -31.08 -44.80
C VAL A 618 -4.26 -30.59 -45.74
N SER A 619 -3.80 -31.43 -46.67
CA SER A 619 -2.82 -31.07 -47.69
C SER A 619 -3.26 -29.89 -48.54
N HIS A 620 -4.52 -29.90 -49.01
CA HIS A 620 -5.05 -28.80 -49.82
C HIS A 620 -5.14 -27.48 -49.03
N LEU A 621 -5.53 -27.53 -47.75
CA LEU A 621 -5.51 -26.37 -46.87
C LEU A 621 -4.09 -25.81 -46.67
N ARG A 622 -3.11 -26.66 -46.35
CA ARG A 622 -1.70 -26.26 -46.21
C ARG A 622 -1.17 -25.63 -47.50
N GLN A 623 -1.53 -26.20 -48.66
CA GLN A 623 -1.15 -25.67 -49.96
C GLN A 623 -1.76 -24.30 -50.24
N LYS A 624 -3.05 -24.09 -49.92
CA LYS A 624 -3.69 -22.77 -50.04
C LYS A 624 -3.02 -21.73 -49.14
N ILE A 625 -2.70 -22.10 -47.90
CA ILE A 625 -2.04 -21.21 -46.93
C ILE A 625 -0.63 -20.83 -47.40
N ILE A 626 0.19 -21.80 -47.83
CA ILE A 626 1.56 -21.51 -48.27
C ILE A 626 1.60 -20.75 -49.59
N THR A 627 0.64 -20.98 -50.49
CA THR A 627 0.51 -20.21 -51.74
C THR A 627 0.23 -18.74 -51.41
N LEU A 628 -0.77 -18.48 -50.55
CA LEU A 628 -1.07 -17.14 -50.08
C LEU A 628 0.15 -16.48 -49.42
N PHE A 629 0.82 -17.20 -48.51
CA PHE A 629 1.97 -16.66 -47.78
C PHE A 629 3.15 -16.33 -48.68
N ASN A 630 3.46 -17.19 -49.66
CA ASN A 630 4.54 -16.97 -50.63
C ASN A 630 4.32 -15.71 -51.48
N ASP A 631 3.07 -15.30 -51.68
CA ASP A 631 2.71 -14.13 -52.49
C ASP A 631 2.71 -12.81 -51.70
N LEU A 632 2.73 -12.87 -50.36
CA LEU A 632 2.76 -11.69 -49.48
C LEU A 632 4.09 -10.93 -49.57
N ASP A 633 4.00 -9.59 -49.58
CA ASP A 633 5.19 -8.72 -49.63
C ASP A 633 6.06 -8.84 -48.37
N VAL A 634 5.47 -9.15 -47.22
CA VAL A 634 6.18 -9.41 -45.96
C VAL A 634 7.09 -10.64 -46.10
N TYR A 635 6.63 -11.69 -46.79
CA TYR A 635 7.47 -12.85 -47.08
C TYR A 635 8.55 -12.53 -48.12
N LYS A 636 8.26 -11.71 -49.14
CA LYS A 636 9.27 -11.24 -50.11
C LYS A 636 10.44 -10.51 -49.45
N GLN A 637 10.19 -9.78 -48.35
CA GLN A 637 11.24 -9.16 -47.54
C GLN A 637 12.08 -10.18 -46.76
N LEU A 638 11.44 -11.21 -46.18
CA LEU A 638 12.13 -12.30 -45.46
C LEU A 638 12.93 -13.22 -46.42
N ARG A 639 12.49 -13.36 -47.67
CA ARG A 639 13.12 -14.17 -48.73
C ARG A 639 14.53 -13.72 -49.12
N GLN A 640 14.96 -12.50 -48.80
CA GLN A 640 16.33 -12.07 -49.03
C GLN A 640 17.38 -12.94 -48.29
N GLN A 641 16.95 -13.72 -47.29
CA GLN A 641 17.82 -14.63 -46.52
C GLN A 641 17.66 -16.12 -46.92
N GLN A 642 16.63 -16.49 -47.69
CA GLN A 642 16.38 -17.87 -48.17
C GLN A 642 15.80 -17.83 -49.60
N PRO A 643 16.53 -18.29 -50.64
CA PRO A 643 16.13 -18.08 -52.04
C PRO A 643 15.00 -19.00 -52.54
N GLN A 644 14.76 -20.14 -51.89
CA GLN A 644 13.74 -21.13 -52.30
C GLN A 644 12.34 -20.79 -51.74
N LYS A 645 11.29 -21.12 -52.52
CA LYS A 645 9.90 -21.02 -52.04
C LYS A 645 9.66 -22.11 -51.00
N LEU A 646 8.92 -21.77 -49.94
CA LEU A 646 8.49 -22.76 -48.94
C LEU A 646 7.41 -23.67 -49.54
N THR A 647 7.45 -24.94 -49.15
CA THR A 647 6.49 -25.99 -49.50
C THR A 647 5.42 -26.12 -48.42
N SER A 648 4.36 -26.89 -48.69
CA SER A 648 3.27 -27.17 -47.75
C SER A 648 3.73 -27.79 -46.43
N GLU A 649 4.88 -28.45 -46.40
CA GLU A 649 5.50 -29.04 -45.20
C GLU A 649 5.92 -28.00 -44.15
N ALA A 650 6.13 -26.74 -44.56
CA ALA A 650 6.46 -25.66 -43.64
C ALA A 650 5.26 -25.15 -42.83
N VAL A 651 4.04 -25.65 -43.11
CA VAL A 651 2.79 -25.19 -42.51
C VAL A 651 2.35 -26.15 -41.41
N LEU A 652 2.55 -25.75 -40.15
CA LEU A 652 2.04 -26.46 -38.98
C LEU A 652 0.59 -26.03 -38.72
N VAL A 653 -0.33 -26.99 -38.67
CA VAL A 653 -1.77 -26.76 -38.46
C VAL A 653 -2.15 -27.28 -37.08
N TYR A 654 -2.84 -26.45 -36.29
CA TYR A 654 -3.37 -26.84 -34.99
C TYR A 654 -4.89 -26.80 -35.02
N ASP A 655 -5.53 -27.88 -34.57
CA ASP A 655 -6.99 -28.00 -34.53
C ASP A 655 -7.63 -26.99 -33.55
N PRO A 656 -8.97 -26.89 -33.47
CA PRO A 656 -9.64 -25.98 -32.54
C PRO A 656 -9.32 -26.23 -31.04
N LYS A 657 -8.78 -27.41 -30.72
CA LYS A 657 -8.33 -27.80 -29.38
C LYS A 657 -6.84 -27.56 -29.16
N TYR A 658 -6.15 -26.92 -30.12
CA TYR A 658 -4.73 -26.62 -30.08
C TYR A 658 -3.81 -27.84 -30.16
N LEU A 659 -4.30 -28.97 -30.68
CA LEU A 659 -3.49 -30.14 -31.00
C LEU A 659 -2.95 -30.03 -32.42
N GLU A 660 -1.68 -30.37 -32.61
CA GLU A 660 -1.06 -30.36 -33.92
C GLU A 660 -1.65 -31.47 -34.81
N VAL A 661 -2.18 -31.08 -35.96
CA VAL A 661 -2.57 -31.97 -37.05
C VAL A 661 -1.30 -32.33 -37.80
N LYS A 662 -0.78 -33.53 -37.56
CA LYS A 662 0.50 -33.99 -38.09
C LYS A 662 0.45 -34.28 -39.59
N SER A 663 1.61 -34.26 -40.25
CA SER A 663 1.74 -34.46 -41.70
C SER A 663 1.35 -35.86 -42.19
N ASP A 664 1.33 -36.85 -41.31
CA ASP A 664 0.77 -38.19 -41.53
C ASP A 664 -0.76 -38.17 -41.78
N SER A 665 -1.44 -37.05 -41.54
CA SER A 665 -2.86 -36.84 -41.84
C SER A 665 -3.09 -35.93 -43.06
N ASP A 666 -2.09 -35.70 -43.92
CA ASP A 666 -2.21 -34.78 -45.07
C ASP A 666 -3.26 -35.22 -46.10
N ASP A 667 -3.42 -36.53 -46.27
CA ASP A 667 -4.43 -37.13 -47.16
C ASP A 667 -5.81 -37.24 -46.49
N GLU A 668 -5.94 -36.92 -45.20
CA GLU A 668 -7.21 -36.93 -44.49
C GLU A 668 -8.03 -35.67 -44.74
N TYR A 669 -9.35 -35.82 -44.61
CA TYR A 669 -10.31 -34.71 -44.75
C TYR A 669 -10.32 -33.83 -43.50
N LEU A 670 -10.51 -32.53 -43.68
CA LEU A 670 -10.52 -31.55 -42.59
C LEU A 670 -11.54 -31.92 -41.49
N SER A 671 -12.73 -32.39 -41.88
CA SER A 671 -13.77 -32.83 -40.96
C SER A 671 -13.37 -34.05 -40.13
N LYS A 672 -12.57 -34.98 -40.68
CA LYS A 672 -12.07 -36.18 -39.97
C LYS A 672 -11.00 -35.86 -38.93
N VAL A 673 -10.30 -34.73 -39.06
CA VAL A 673 -9.32 -34.23 -38.07
C VAL A 673 -9.89 -33.17 -37.12
N GLY A 674 -11.23 -33.04 -37.05
CA GLY A 674 -11.90 -32.11 -36.12
C GLY A 674 -11.90 -30.65 -36.57
N ILE A 675 -11.61 -30.37 -37.85
CA ILE A 675 -11.73 -29.04 -38.46
C ILE A 675 -13.02 -28.99 -39.27
N GLU A 676 -14.01 -28.29 -38.72
CA GLU A 676 -15.34 -28.17 -39.30
C GLU A 676 -15.55 -26.81 -39.98
N THR A 677 -16.66 -26.69 -40.71
CA THR A 677 -17.08 -25.42 -41.32
C THR A 677 -17.20 -24.33 -40.25
N GLY A 678 -16.46 -23.23 -40.43
CA GLY A 678 -16.44 -22.11 -39.49
C GLY A 678 -15.45 -22.25 -38.33
N SER A 679 -14.73 -23.37 -38.21
CA SER A 679 -13.67 -23.53 -37.22
C SER A 679 -12.63 -22.41 -37.30
N VAL A 680 -12.14 -21.99 -36.14
CA VAL A 680 -11.02 -21.06 -36.03
C VAL A 680 -9.80 -21.85 -35.55
N ILE A 681 -8.79 -21.97 -36.42
CA ILE A 681 -7.60 -22.78 -36.17
C ILE A 681 -6.35 -21.91 -36.13
N ASP A 682 -5.29 -22.40 -35.48
CA ASP A 682 -3.98 -21.77 -35.55
C ASP A 682 -3.15 -22.43 -36.65
N THR A 683 -2.47 -21.60 -37.42
CA THR A 683 -1.53 -22.06 -38.44
C THR A 683 -0.21 -21.33 -38.27
N VAL A 684 0.87 -22.09 -38.19
CA VAL A 684 2.19 -21.56 -37.92
C VAL A 684 3.11 -21.95 -39.07
N ILE A 685 3.72 -20.95 -39.70
CA ILE A 685 4.64 -21.15 -40.82
C ILE A 685 6.06 -21.15 -40.28
N GLN A 686 6.78 -22.23 -40.54
CA GLN A 686 8.17 -22.40 -40.17
C GLN A 686 9.08 -21.79 -41.25
N ILE A 687 9.95 -20.86 -40.84
CA ILE A 687 11.00 -20.26 -41.70
C ILE A 687 12.42 -20.60 -41.25
#